data_AF-A0A5P3XBZ9-F1
#
_entry.id   AF-A0A5P3XBZ9-F1
#
_cell.length_a   1.000
_cell.length_b   1.000
_cell.length_c   1.000
_cell.angle_alpha   90.00
_cell.angle_beta   90.00
_cell.angle_gamma   90.00
#
_symmetry.space_group_name_H-M   'P 1'
#
loop_
_entity.id
_entity.type
_entity.pdbx_description
1 polymer ?
#
loop_
_entity_poly.entity_id
_entity_poly.type
_entity_poly.pdbx_seq_one_letter_code
_entity_poly.pdbx_strand_id
1 'polypeptide(L)'
;MRNKIVKQIFKKEILDILRDKKTIFMMIILPIILYPILMVGMTQVMSMSMNSMEKENINIAFNKNPNKALVSVIDETNKERKKDNSEVGQIELKTTDDYKKDLKDGNIDAYININDKNGYLNFNVYIDSSENSSSIAKEEVEKILNTYKEELVENKIKESGLDTKSTLEPLSYKTLDVAKNEEVAGHLIGQILPFVLIMGLLMGAIYPAIDVMAGEKERGTLETLFTLPITNLELVMGKYLAVSLCAVVSAILNILSIFITMAFLLATQGMVSEMGMISIDYSQMILPGIITLICVCLFAMVVSAVSMCVCSLAKSFKDAQNYITPVTLFVMIPSYVSMVPTIELDSFTATIPVVNISLLIKSVLTFNSNISLIALVLLSNLVFVIIAVLLLSKMFNSEEILFGSSKNFALLEKRSNIKKGTMPSVADGVTLYAVGVVLLIYVGSLIQLKFGTAGIAATQIMIIGMPLIFAWYIKSDFKNTFNIKIPKIQHVLGGIILWGGVFVFINLISQILLYLFPQNMQVVEGLNEALKVDDSILLNLIVIAVMPAICEEIFFRGFVFTSFTQSKEKKAQLWGVIFSGILFGFMHIDFIRVIPTSILGIALGYAVYKSKSIFIPMIMHFLNNSISVFAMHSTKSDGLIGKLNEALTIDFSNFEVFKLIILIMISLILVFIGIKLLSINKKNKIKSNNEKELI
;
A
#
# COMPACT_ATOMS: atom_id res chain seq x y z
N MET A 1 -32.77 -23.85 1.63
CA MET A 1 -31.63 -24.45 0.88
C MET A 1 -31.68 -25.96 1.07
N ARG A 2 -31.74 -26.75 -0.01
CA ARG A 2 -31.80 -28.22 0.05
C ARG A 2 -30.39 -28.80 0.16
N ASN A 3 -30.03 -29.30 1.35
CA ASN A 3 -28.68 -29.82 1.64
C ASN A 3 -28.23 -30.93 0.67
N LYS A 4 -29.16 -31.76 0.18
CA LYS A 4 -28.85 -32.82 -0.79
C LYS A 4 -28.30 -32.24 -2.11
N ILE A 5 -28.85 -31.15 -2.60
CA ILE A 5 -28.42 -30.52 -3.87
C ILE A 5 -27.06 -29.87 -3.69
N VAL A 6 -26.89 -29.07 -2.64
CA VAL A 6 -25.60 -28.43 -2.32
C VAL A 6 -24.49 -29.48 -2.22
N LYS A 7 -24.75 -30.61 -1.55
CA LYS A 7 -23.80 -31.71 -1.43
C LYS A 7 -23.44 -32.35 -2.77
N GLN A 8 -24.38 -32.48 -3.71
CA GLN A 8 -24.09 -33.05 -5.03
C GLN A 8 -23.27 -32.08 -5.89
N ILE A 9 -23.61 -30.79 -5.86
CA ILE A 9 -22.82 -29.76 -6.55
C ILE A 9 -21.41 -29.76 -5.99
N PHE A 10 -21.25 -29.65 -4.66
CA PHE A 10 -19.95 -29.72 -3.98
C PHE A 10 -19.12 -30.95 -4.40
N LYS A 11 -19.73 -32.15 -4.43
CA LYS A 11 -19.03 -33.37 -4.87
C LYS A 11 -18.57 -33.31 -6.32
N LYS A 12 -19.41 -32.78 -7.21
CA LYS A 12 -19.08 -32.61 -8.62
C LYS A 12 -17.90 -31.65 -8.78
N GLU A 13 -17.96 -30.48 -8.15
CA GLU A 13 -16.89 -29.47 -8.22
C GLU A 13 -15.55 -30.01 -7.66
N ILE A 14 -15.57 -30.71 -6.52
CA ILE A 14 -14.36 -31.33 -5.96
C ILE A 14 -13.79 -32.40 -6.91
N LEU A 15 -14.63 -33.23 -7.53
CA LEU A 15 -14.16 -34.24 -8.48
C LEU A 15 -13.54 -33.61 -9.73
N ASP A 16 -14.11 -32.51 -10.23
CA ASP A 16 -13.58 -31.81 -11.39
C ASP A 16 -12.23 -31.14 -11.07
N ILE A 17 -12.11 -30.47 -9.91
CA ILE A 17 -10.85 -29.88 -9.42
C ILE A 17 -9.77 -30.97 -9.24
N LEU A 18 -10.13 -32.11 -8.65
CA LEU A 18 -9.19 -33.22 -8.44
C LEU A 18 -8.76 -33.94 -9.73
N ARG A 19 -9.49 -33.76 -10.83
CA ARG A 19 -9.11 -34.31 -12.15
C ARG A 19 -8.16 -33.38 -12.90
N ASP A 20 -8.21 -32.08 -12.62
CA ASP A 20 -7.28 -31.12 -13.22
C ASP A 20 -5.92 -31.14 -12.51
N LYS A 21 -5.00 -31.92 -13.09
CA LYS A 21 -3.61 -32.03 -12.63
C LYS A 21 -2.89 -30.69 -12.54
N LYS A 22 -3.21 -29.74 -13.43
CA LYS A 22 -2.58 -28.42 -13.44
C LYS A 22 -3.05 -27.61 -12.25
N THR A 23 -4.36 -27.62 -11.99
CA THR A 23 -4.94 -26.96 -10.81
C THR A 23 -4.39 -27.57 -9.52
N ILE A 24 -4.32 -28.90 -9.39
CA ILE A 24 -3.70 -29.55 -8.21
C ILE A 24 -2.23 -29.13 -8.05
N PHE A 25 -1.44 -29.14 -9.12
CA PHE A 25 -0.04 -28.77 -9.06
C PHE A 25 0.13 -27.33 -8.56
N MET A 26 -0.60 -26.38 -9.15
CA MET A 26 -0.48 -24.96 -8.77
C MET A 26 -1.04 -24.66 -7.38
N MET A 27 -2.09 -25.39 -6.95
CA MET A 27 -2.79 -25.17 -5.68
C MET A 27 -2.10 -25.82 -4.48
N ILE A 28 -1.51 -27.00 -4.66
CA ILE A 28 -0.97 -27.84 -3.58
C ILE A 28 0.54 -27.99 -3.72
N ILE A 29 1.00 -28.55 -4.84
CA ILE A 29 2.39 -28.98 -4.99
C ILE A 29 3.33 -27.78 -5.01
N LEU A 30 2.99 -26.74 -5.78
CA LEU A 30 3.83 -25.57 -5.95
C LEU A 30 4.05 -24.83 -4.62
N PRO A 31 3.02 -24.45 -3.83
CA PRO A 31 3.23 -23.83 -2.52
C PRO A 31 4.05 -24.69 -1.54
N ILE A 32 3.81 -26.01 -1.49
CA ILE A 32 4.55 -26.92 -0.61
C ILE A 32 6.04 -26.95 -0.95
N ILE A 33 6.39 -26.96 -2.24
CA ILE A 33 7.78 -27.01 -2.72
C ILE A 33 8.44 -25.63 -2.66
N LEU A 34 7.67 -24.57 -2.88
CA LEU A 34 8.17 -23.21 -2.98
C LEU A 34 8.87 -22.77 -1.69
N TYR A 35 8.34 -23.09 -0.51
CA TYR A 35 8.94 -22.64 0.76
C TYR A 35 10.26 -23.31 1.10
N PRO A 36 10.41 -24.65 1.03
CA PRO A 36 11.70 -25.30 1.17
C PRO A 36 12.73 -24.74 0.19
N ILE A 37 12.37 -24.57 -1.08
CA ILE A 37 13.28 -24.02 -2.09
C ILE A 37 13.68 -22.59 -1.77
N LEU A 38 12.73 -21.71 -1.41
CA LEU A 38 13.03 -20.33 -1.07
C LEU A 38 13.87 -20.21 0.20
N MET A 39 13.49 -20.87 1.29
CA MET A 39 14.21 -20.76 2.55
C MET A 39 15.59 -21.43 2.45
N VAL A 40 15.66 -22.70 2.06
CA VAL A 40 16.94 -23.44 1.98
C VAL A 40 17.83 -22.86 0.87
N GLY A 41 17.25 -22.47 -0.26
CA GLY A 41 17.99 -21.81 -1.33
C GLY A 41 18.56 -20.48 -0.89
N MET A 42 17.77 -19.65 -0.18
CA MET A 42 18.24 -18.36 0.31
C MET A 42 19.31 -18.51 1.41
N THR A 43 19.17 -19.46 2.34
CA THR A 43 20.21 -19.71 3.36
C THR A 43 21.50 -20.26 2.74
N GLN A 44 21.41 -21.14 1.74
CA GLN A 44 22.58 -21.61 0.99
C GLN A 44 23.25 -20.48 0.22
N VAL A 45 22.49 -19.64 -0.48
CA VAL A 45 23.04 -18.48 -1.20
C VAL A 45 23.69 -17.49 -0.25
N MET A 46 23.06 -17.21 0.91
CA MET A 46 23.65 -16.36 1.94
C MET A 46 24.94 -16.96 2.51
N SER A 47 24.93 -18.25 2.86
CA SER A 47 26.13 -18.94 3.34
C SER A 47 27.23 -18.98 2.28
N MET A 48 26.90 -19.21 1.00
CA MET A 48 27.87 -19.12 -0.10
C MET A 48 28.42 -17.71 -0.27
N SER A 49 27.57 -16.69 -0.15
CA SER A 49 27.98 -15.28 -0.20
C SER A 49 28.92 -14.95 0.96
N MET A 50 28.55 -15.31 2.20
CA MET A 50 29.35 -15.10 3.40
C MET A 50 30.71 -15.79 3.29
N ASN A 51 30.71 -17.08 2.92
CA ASN A 51 31.93 -17.85 2.71
C ASN A 51 32.81 -17.29 1.58
N SER A 52 32.22 -16.76 0.51
CA SER A 52 32.98 -16.15 -0.60
C SER A 52 33.61 -14.83 -0.15
N MET A 53 32.89 -14.03 0.63
CA MET A 53 33.37 -12.77 1.19
C MET A 53 34.48 -13.00 2.22
N GLU A 54 34.41 -14.05 3.04
CA GLU A 54 35.48 -14.41 3.99
C GLU A 54 36.77 -14.89 3.30
N LYS A 55 36.67 -15.44 2.08
CA LYS A 55 37.82 -15.92 1.30
C LYS A 55 38.59 -14.79 0.59
N GLU A 56 38.00 -13.62 0.44
CA GLU A 56 38.67 -12.48 -0.22
C GLU A 56 39.68 -11.81 0.72
N ASN A 57 40.84 -11.43 0.16
CA ASN A 57 41.85 -10.68 0.90
C ASN A 57 41.38 -9.25 1.12
N ILE A 58 41.52 -8.75 2.35
CA ILE A 58 41.18 -7.37 2.70
C ILE A 58 42.40 -6.50 2.44
N ASN A 59 42.33 -5.63 1.44
CA ASN A 59 43.44 -4.80 1.02
C ASN A 59 43.35 -3.44 1.71
N ILE A 60 44.29 -3.16 2.62
CA ILE A 60 44.32 -1.90 3.37
C ILE A 60 45.51 -1.07 2.91
N ALA A 61 45.27 0.21 2.63
CA ALA A 61 46.32 1.17 2.34
C ALA A 61 46.40 2.26 3.41
N PHE A 62 47.63 2.74 3.66
CA PHE A 62 47.89 3.79 4.65
C PHE A 62 48.53 5.02 3.98
N ASN A 63 48.25 6.20 4.52
CA ASN A 63 48.91 7.45 4.08
C ASN A 63 50.42 7.48 4.41
N LYS A 64 50.84 6.74 5.44
CA LYS A 64 52.22 6.61 5.93
C LYS A 64 52.44 5.16 6.38
N ASN A 65 53.67 4.67 6.28
CA ASN A 65 53.98 3.31 6.74
C ASN A 65 53.57 3.13 8.21
N PRO A 66 52.74 2.11 8.52
CA PRO A 66 52.30 1.86 9.89
C PRO A 66 53.50 1.50 10.77
N ASN A 67 53.43 1.86 12.06
CA ASN A 67 54.48 1.53 13.02
C ASN A 67 54.53 0.01 13.28
N LYS A 68 55.68 -0.52 13.68
CA LYS A 68 55.89 -1.97 13.88
C LYS A 68 54.86 -2.62 14.80
N ALA A 69 54.39 -1.90 15.81
CA ALA A 69 53.36 -2.38 16.74
C ALA A 69 51.97 -2.53 16.09
N LEU A 70 51.60 -1.65 15.15
CA LEU A 70 50.34 -1.79 14.42
C LEU A 70 50.43 -2.95 13.40
N VAL A 71 51.61 -3.15 12.80
CA VAL A 71 51.85 -4.29 11.89
C VAL A 71 51.78 -5.63 12.65
N SER A 72 52.29 -5.71 13.88
CA SER A 72 52.18 -6.95 14.67
C SER A 72 50.74 -7.31 15.05
N VAL A 73 49.89 -6.32 15.36
CA VAL A 73 48.46 -6.56 15.62
C VAL A 73 47.75 -7.10 14.38
N ILE A 74 48.08 -6.57 13.19
CA ILE A 74 47.56 -7.08 11.91
C ILE A 74 48.02 -8.52 11.67
N ASP A 75 49.29 -8.84 11.91
CA ASP A 75 49.84 -10.19 11.74
C ASP A 75 49.23 -11.21 12.73
N GLU A 76 48.97 -10.81 13.98
CA GLU A 76 48.28 -11.64 14.96
C GLU A 76 46.81 -11.87 14.58
N THR A 77 46.12 -10.82 14.14
CA THR A 77 44.74 -10.93 13.63
C THR A 77 44.67 -11.88 12.44
N ASN A 78 45.63 -11.80 11.51
CA ASN A 78 45.72 -12.73 10.37
C ASN A 78 45.97 -14.19 10.80
N LYS A 79 46.76 -14.43 11.86
CA LYS A 79 46.97 -15.77 12.42
C LYS A 79 45.70 -16.32 13.08
N GLU A 80 44.95 -15.47 13.78
CA GLU A 80 43.66 -15.86 14.35
C GLU A 80 42.63 -16.19 13.27
N ARG A 81 42.51 -15.36 12.22
CA ARG A 81 41.62 -15.64 11.07
C ARG A 81 41.88 -17.00 10.43
N LYS A 82 43.15 -17.39 10.30
CA LYS A 82 43.56 -18.68 9.70
C LYS A 82 43.56 -19.85 10.68
N LYS A 83 43.30 -19.61 11.98
CA LYS A 83 43.31 -20.65 13.01
C LYS A 83 42.16 -21.64 12.86
N ASP A 84 40.98 -21.13 12.46
CA ASP A 84 39.75 -21.91 12.34
C ASP A 84 39.50 -22.41 10.90
N ASN A 85 40.00 -21.71 9.86
CA ASN A 85 39.84 -22.15 8.47
C ASN A 85 40.95 -21.59 7.56
N SER A 86 41.68 -22.46 6.84
CA SER A 86 42.87 -22.07 6.04
C SER A 86 42.54 -21.37 4.72
N GLU A 87 41.27 -21.38 4.29
CA GLU A 87 40.81 -20.73 3.06
C GLU A 87 40.41 -19.26 3.27
N VAL A 88 40.39 -18.76 4.50
CA VAL A 88 40.02 -17.36 4.81
C VAL A 88 41.09 -16.39 4.28
N GLY A 89 40.62 -15.31 3.65
CA GLY A 89 41.47 -14.25 3.10
C GLY A 89 42.25 -13.51 4.18
N GLN A 90 43.43 -13.03 3.82
CA GLN A 90 44.32 -12.30 4.71
C GLN A 90 44.22 -10.79 4.48
N ILE A 91 44.53 -10.03 5.52
CA ILE A 91 44.67 -8.59 5.43
C ILE A 91 46.03 -8.27 4.79
N GLU A 92 46.02 -7.66 3.61
CA GLU A 92 47.21 -7.27 2.85
C GLU A 92 47.41 -5.76 2.85
N LEU A 93 48.65 -5.34 3.12
CA LEU A 93 49.04 -3.94 3.06
C LEU A 93 49.42 -3.56 1.63
N LYS A 94 48.64 -2.67 1.01
CA LYS A 94 48.93 -2.12 -0.32
C LYS A 94 49.30 -0.64 -0.26
N THR A 95 50.09 -0.19 -1.23
CA THR A 95 50.39 1.23 -1.45
C THR A 95 49.46 1.80 -2.51
N THR A 96 48.99 3.03 -2.32
CA THR A 96 48.10 3.74 -3.25
C THR A 96 48.64 5.14 -3.53
N ASP A 97 48.63 5.55 -4.78
CA ASP A 97 48.97 6.93 -5.20
C ASP A 97 47.71 7.82 -5.22
N ASP A 98 46.54 7.25 -5.55
CA ASP A 98 45.24 7.92 -5.50
C ASP A 98 44.20 7.02 -4.82
N TYR A 99 44.09 7.18 -3.50
CA TYR A 99 43.21 6.37 -2.66
C TYR A 99 41.73 6.47 -3.07
N LYS A 100 41.28 7.59 -3.66
CA LYS A 100 39.87 7.73 -4.07
C LYS A 100 39.55 6.92 -5.30
N LYS A 101 40.51 6.83 -6.22
CA LYS A 101 40.38 6.03 -7.43
C LYS A 101 40.53 4.55 -7.09
N ASP A 102 41.52 4.19 -6.28
CA ASP A 102 41.76 2.80 -5.91
C ASP A 102 40.65 2.19 -5.03
N LEU A 103 39.97 2.99 -4.20
CA LEU A 103 38.75 2.56 -3.49
C LEU A 103 37.58 2.29 -4.44
N LYS A 104 37.43 3.11 -5.51
CA LYS A 104 36.35 2.95 -6.49
C LYS A 104 36.61 1.84 -7.51
N ASP A 105 37.88 1.62 -7.84
CA ASP A 105 38.32 0.59 -8.78
C ASP A 105 38.44 -0.80 -8.08
N GLY A 106 38.25 -0.86 -6.75
CA GLY A 106 38.33 -2.10 -5.95
C GLY A 106 39.74 -2.61 -5.72
N ASN A 107 40.77 -1.78 -5.92
CA ASN A 107 42.17 -2.18 -5.72
C ASN A 107 42.54 -2.24 -4.22
N ILE A 108 41.87 -1.40 -3.42
CA ILE A 108 41.96 -1.33 -1.95
C ILE A 108 40.54 -1.30 -1.38
N ASP A 109 40.34 -1.94 -0.23
CA ASP A 109 39.04 -2.04 0.45
C ASP A 109 38.89 -0.97 1.55
N ALA A 110 40.02 -0.51 2.12
CA ALA A 110 40.05 0.58 3.09
C ALA A 110 41.32 1.43 2.96
N TYR A 111 41.19 2.74 3.13
CA TYR A 111 42.31 3.66 3.24
C TYR A 111 42.34 4.35 4.59
N ILE A 112 43.47 4.30 5.28
CA ILE A 112 43.64 4.84 6.63
C ILE A 112 44.60 6.02 6.60
N ASN A 113 44.10 7.19 6.97
CA ASN A 113 44.89 8.41 7.10
C ASN A 113 45.29 8.65 8.56
N ILE A 114 46.56 8.45 8.86
CA ILE A 114 47.17 8.67 10.17
C ILE A 114 47.64 10.13 10.27
N ASN A 115 47.03 10.88 11.18
CA ASN A 115 47.43 12.25 11.52
C ASN A 115 47.88 12.31 12.98
N ASP A 116 49.16 12.59 13.19
CA ASP A 116 49.70 12.87 14.52
C ASP A 116 49.68 14.39 14.76
N LYS A 117 48.93 14.82 15.79
CA LYS A 117 48.94 16.20 16.27
C LYS A 117 49.17 16.18 17.78
N ASN A 118 50.32 16.73 18.21
CA ASN A 118 50.66 16.93 19.62
C ASN A 118 50.56 15.65 20.49
N GLY A 119 50.98 14.49 19.97
CA GLY A 119 50.97 13.22 20.71
C GLY A 119 49.61 12.52 20.73
N TYR A 120 48.63 13.03 19.98
CA TYR A 120 47.34 12.40 19.72
C TYR A 120 47.32 11.83 18.29
N LEU A 121 47.30 10.50 18.19
CA LEU A 121 47.20 9.77 16.93
C LEU A 121 45.73 9.70 16.51
N ASN A 122 45.37 10.43 15.44
CA ASN A 122 44.05 10.36 14.85
C ASN A 122 44.08 9.49 13.58
N PHE A 123 43.16 8.52 13.50
CA PHE A 123 43.00 7.62 12.36
C PHE A 123 41.67 7.95 11.66
N ASN A 124 41.73 8.45 10.43
CA ASN A 124 40.54 8.59 9.58
C ASN A 124 40.48 7.41 8.62
N VAL A 125 39.44 6.59 8.72
CA VAL A 125 39.19 5.44 7.84
C VAL A 125 38.27 5.87 6.70
N TYR A 126 38.69 5.67 5.46
CA TYR A 126 37.94 5.93 4.24
C TYR A 126 37.61 4.61 3.56
N ILE A 127 36.33 4.39 3.27
CA ILE A 127 35.79 3.19 2.61
C ILE A 127 34.79 3.62 1.54
N ASP A 128 34.54 2.76 0.56
CA ASP A 128 33.42 2.92 -0.37
C ASP A 128 32.22 2.08 0.09
N SER A 129 31.24 2.72 0.74
CA SER A 129 30.06 2.03 1.25
C SER A 129 29.14 1.45 0.17
N SER A 130 29.43 1.69 -1.11
CA SER A 130 28.70 1.06 -2.21
C SER A 130 29.24 -0.35 -2.55
N GLU A 131 30.42 -0.72 -2.06
CA GLU A 131 31.02 -2.05 -2.22
C GLU A 131 30.77 -2.94 -1.00
N ASN A 132 30.47 -4.21 -1.25
CA ASN A 132 30.15 -5.16 -0.17
C ASN A 132 31.40 -5.57 0.65
N SER A 133 32.59 -5.63 0.03
CA SER A 133 33.85 -5.94 0.71
C SER A 133 34.24 -4.86 1.74
N SER A 134 33.88 -3.61 1.47
CA SER A 134 34.19 -2.45 2.31
C SER A 134 33.51 -2.49 3.68
N SER A 135 32.34 -3.13 3.80
CA SER A 135 31.66 -3.26 5.10
C SER A 135 32.38 -4.24 6.03
N ILE A 136 32.89 -5.35 5.50
CA ILE A 136 33.74 -6.30 6.24
C ILE A 136 35.08 -5.65 6.57
N ALA A 137 35.71 -5.01 5.59
CA ALA A 137 36.98 -4.31 5.79
C ALA A 137 36.88 -3.26 6.90
N LYS A 138 35.75 -2.55 7.00
CA LYS A 138 35.47 -1.60 8.07
C LYS A 138 35.46 -2.27 9.44
N GLU A 139 34.67 -3.34 9.62
CA GLU A 139 34.53 -4.03 10.90
C GLU A 139 35.87 -4.59 11.38
N GLU A 140 36.67 -5.15 10.45
CA GLU A 140 38.01 -5.65 10.74
C GLU A 140 39.01 -4.54 11.05
N VAL A 141 38.99 -3.43 10.31
CA VAL A 141 39.83 -2.26 10.60
C VAL A 141 39.50 -1.69 11.98
N GLU A 142 38.21 -1.57 12.32
CA GLU A 142 37.78 -1.11 13.64
C GLU A 142 38.26 -2.06 14.75
N LYS A 143 38.17 -3.38 14.54
CA LYS A 143 38.71 -4.38 15.47
C LYS A 143 40.22 -4.21 15.68
N ILE A 144 41.00 -4.13 14.61
CA ILE A 144 42.47 -3.95 14.65
C ILE A 144 42.84 -2.64 15.38
N LEU A 145 42.17 -1.54 15.04
CA LEU A 145 42.45 -0.24 15.66
C LEU A 145 42.04 -0.21 17.15
N ASN A 146 40.97 -0.91 17.53
CA ASN A 146 40.57 -1.05 18.94
C ASN A 146 41.58 -1.89 19.73
N THR A 147 42.00 -3.05 19.22
CA THR A 147 43.05 -3.86 19.86
C THR A 147 44.35 -3.08 20.00
N TYR A 148 44.77 -2.38 18.95
CA TYR A 148 45.97 -1.53 19.01
C TYR A 148 45.83 -0.38 20.03
N LYS A 149 44.66 0.23 20.11
CA LYS A 149 44.35 1.26 21.11
C LYS A 149 44.42 0.70 22.53
N GLU A 150 43.87 -0.49 22.77
CA GLU A 150 43.90 -1.17 24.07
C GLU A 150 45.34 -1.44 24.51
N GLU A 151 46.20 -1.97 23.64
CA GLU A 151 47.62 -2.19 23.94
C GLU A 151 48.36 -0.88 24.29
N LEU A 152 48.12 0.20 23.53
CA LEU A 152 48.74 1.50 23.80
C LEU A 152 48.28 2.09 25.14
N VAL A 153 47.00 1.93 25.47
CA VAL A 153 46.44 2.40 26.74
C VAL A 153 47.00 1.57 27.89
N GLU A 154 47.05 0.24 27.77
CA GLU A 154 47.59 -0.64 28.80
C GLU A 154 49.06 -0.33 29.12
N ASN A 155 49.87 -0.13 28.09
CA ASN A 155 51.30 0.22 28.25
C ASN A 155 51.48 1.56 28.98
N LYS A 156 50.71 2.59 28.61
CA LYS A 156 50.75 3.90 29.30
C LYS A 156 50.30 3.84 30.76
N ILE A 157 49.31 3.00 31.08
CA ILE A 157 48.82 2.81 32.45
C ILE A 157 49.88 2.08 33.29
N LYS A 158 50.52 1.03 32.75
CA LYS A 158 51.63 0.32 33.41
C LYS A 158 52.82 1.24 33.68
N GLU A 159 53.21 2.07 32.71
CA GLU A 159 54.28 3.07 32.86
C GLU A 159 53.97 4.10 33.96
N SER A 160 52.68 4.39 34.18
CA SER A 160 52.22 5.31 35.21
C SER A 160 52.07 4.66 36.60
N GLY A 161 52.37 3.36 36.74
CA GLY A 161 52.29 2.62 38.01
C GLY A 161 50.86 2.37 38.51
N LEU A 162 49.85 2.52 37.64
CA LEU A 162 48.44 2.32 37.96
C LEU A 162 48.03 0.87 37.65
N ASP A 163 47.05 0.34 38.38
CA ASP A 163 46.49 -0.99 38.12
C ASP A 163 45.67 -0.98 36.82
N THR A 164 46.06 -1.80 35.85
CA THR A 164 45.51 -1.76 34.48
C THR A 164 44.03 -2.07 34.44
N LYS A 165 43.60 -3.07 35.20
CA LYS A 165 42.22 -3.55 35.16
C LYS A 165 41.26 -2.55 35.81
N SER A 166 41.59 -2.02 36.98
CA SER A 166 40.74 -1.03 37.65
C SER A 166 40.74 0.35 36.98
N THR A 167 41.80 0.70 36.25
CA THR A 167 41.90 2.00 35.55
C THR A 167 41.21 1.97 34.18
N LEU A 168 41.31 0.85 33.44
CA LEU A 168 40.80 0.71 32.07
C LEU A 168 39.33 0.24 32.07
N GLU A 169 38.97 -0.67 32.98
CA GLU A 169 37.61 -1.21 33.13
C GLU A 169 37.07 -0.98 34.56
N PRO A 170 36.96 0.27 35.03
CA PRO A 170 36.44 0.58 36.37
C PRO A 170 34.98 0.13 36.55
N LEU A 171 34.27 -0.15 35.46
CA LEU A 171 32.89 -0.61 35.43
C LEU A 171 32.78 -1.82 34.49
N SER A 172 32.49 -2.99 35.05
CA SER A 172 32.06 -4.17 34.28
C SER A 172 30.54 -4.27 34.32
N TYR A 173 29.89 -4.23 33.16
CA TYR A 173 28.46 -4.50 33.03
C TYR A 173 28.26 -5.72 32.13
N LYS A 174 27.21 -6.49 32.41
CA LYS A 174 26.81 -7.62 31.58
C LYS A 174 25.36 -7.41 31.18
N THR A 175 25.10 -7.31 29.88
CA THR A 175 23.73 -7.33 29.37
C THR A 175 23.22 -8.76 29.51
N LEU A 176 22.18 -8.93 30.33
CA LEU A 176 21.46 -10.19 30.46
C LEU A 176 20.19 -10.04 29.64
N ASP A 177 20.10 -10.75 28.52
CA ASP A 177 18.86 -10.80 27.75
C ASP A 177 17.80 -11.55 28.57
N VAL A 178 16.65 -10.93 28.70
CA VAL A 178 15.49 -11.49 29.42
C VAL A 178 14.53 -12.16 28.43
N ALA A 179 14.64 -11.83 27.14
CA ALA A 179 13.82 -12.42 26.09
C ALA A 179 14.17 -13.90 25.93
N LYS A 180 13.14 -14.72 25.81
CA LYS A 180 13.33 -16.14 25.49
C LYS A 180 13.73 -16.29 24.03
N ASN A 181 14.54 -17.30 23.71
CA ASN A 181 14.91 -17.60 22.33
C ASN A 181 13.68 -17.82 21.44
N GLU A 182 12.61 -18.40 21.95
CA GLU A 182 11.35 -18.60 21.23
C GLU A 182 10.66 -17.29 20.86
N GLU A 183 10.74 -16.27 21.73
CA GLU A 183 10.15 -14.95 21.49
C GLU A 183 10.93 -14.18 20.42
N VAL A 184 12.27 -14.27 20.44
CA VAL A 184 13.14 -13.71 19.40
C VAL A 184 12.91 -14.41 18.06
N ALA A 185 12.80 -15.74 18.06
CA ALA A 185 12.43 -16.53 16.88
C ALA A 185 11.08 -16.07 16.34
N GLY A 186 10.10 -15.96 17.24
CA GLY A 186 8.74 -15.57 16.95
C GLY A 186 8.64 -14.17 16.35
N HIS A 187 9.49 -13.24 16.79
CA HIS A 187 9.57 -11.89 16.23
C HIS A 187 10.10 -11.90 14.79
N LEU A 188 11.21 -12.57 14.53
CA LEU A 188 11.81 -12.64 13.19
C LEU A 188 10.89 -13.37 12.19
N ILE A 189 10.36 -14.53 12.60
CA ILE A 189 9.44 -15.32 11.77
C ILE A 189 8.12 -14.58 11.60
N GLY A 190 7.60 -13.95 12.66
CA GLY A 190 6.33 -13.22 12.66
C GLY A 190 6.29 -12.01 11.72
N GLN A 191 7.45 -11.47 11.32
CA GLN A 191 7.51 -10.39 10.32
C GLN A 191 7.31 -10.89 8.88
N ILE A 192 7.89 -12.04 8.52
CA ILE A 192 7.89 -12.54 7.14
C ILE A 192 6.78 -13.56 6.89
N LEU A 193 6.51 -14.43 7.87
CA LEU A 193 5.61 -15.57 7.72
C LEU A 193 4.18 -15.20 7.31
N PRO A 194 3.55 -14.14 7.84
CA PRO A 194 2.17 -13.82 7.48
C PRO A 194 2.01 -13.50 5.98
N PHE A 195 2.97 -12.78 5.41
CA PHE A 195 3.01 -12.46 3.98
C PHE A 195 3.09 -13.74 3.12
N VAL A 196 4.00 -14.65 3.48
CA VAL A 196 4.21 -15.92 2.77
C VAL A 196 2.97 -16.82 2.85
N LEU A 197 2.37 -16.96 4.04
CA LEU A 197 1.16 -17.75 4.24
C LEU A 197 -0.03 -17.22 3.43
N ILE A 198 -0.22 -15.90 3.40
CA ILE A 198 -1.28 -15.25 2.63
C ILE A 198 -1.07 -15.47 1.13
N MET A 199 0.18 -15.39 0.64
CA MET A 199 0.51 -15.66 -0.76
C MET A 199 0.16 -17.10 -1.16
N GLY A 200 0.56 -18.09 -0.37
CA GLY A 200 0.22 -19.49 -0.63
C GLY A 200 -1.29 -19.76 -0.60
N LEU A 201 -1.99 -19.12 0.35
CA LEU A 201 -3.44 -19.22 0.47
C LEU A 201 -4.18 -18.60 -0.73
N LEU A 202 -3.69 -17.47 -1.26
CA LEU A 202 -4.20 -16.88 -2.49
C LEU A 202 -4.05 -17.85 -3.67
N MET A 203 -2.88 -18.49 -3.83
CA MET A 203 -2.69 -19.50 -4.87
C MET A 203 -3.65 -20.69 -4.69
N GLY A 204 -3.87 -21.11 -3.43
CA GLY A 204 -4.80 -22.17 -3.05
C GLY A 204 -6.27 -21.90 -3.42
N ALA A 205 -6.69 -20.64 -3.42
CA ALA A 205 -8.07 -20.23 -3.70
C ALA A 205 -8.30 -19.80 -5.16
N ILE A 206 -7.33 -19.12 -5.77
CA ILE A 206 -7.48 -18.46 -7.07
C ILE A 206 -7.68 -19.45 -8.21
N TYR A 207 -6.82 -20.47 -8.33
CA TYR A 207 -6.91 -21.42 -9.45
C TYR A 207 -8.23 -22.21 -9.46
N PRO A 208 -8.69 -22.79 -8.32
CA PRO A 208 -10.01 -23.42 -8.26
C PRO A 208 -11.14 -22.43 -8.53
N ALA A 209 -11.06 -21.18 -8.03
CA ALA A 209 -12.08 -20.17 -8.28
C ALA A 209 -12.21 -19.82 -9.77
N ILE A 210 -11.09 -19.74 -10.49
CA ILE A 210 -11.08 -19.48 -11.95
C ILE A 210 -11.77 -20.63 -12.69
N ASP A 211 -11.40 -21.89 -12.42
CA ASP A 211 -11.97 -23.04 -13.13
C ASP A 211 -13.47 -23.21 -12.87
N VAL A 212 -13.89 -23.13 -11.60
CA VAL A 212 -15.29 -23.32 -11.17
C VAL A 212 -16.24 -22.23 -11.70
N MET A 213 -15.72 -21.01 -11.95
CA MET A 213 -16.51 -19.85 -12.40
C MET A 213 -16.34 -19.58 -13.88
N ALA A 214 -15.15 -19.15 -14.29
CA ALA A 214 -14.88 -18.73 -15.64
C ALA A 214 -14.65 -19.92 -16.58
N GLY A 215 -14.03 -20.99 -16.07
CA GLY A 215 -13.82 -22.23 -16.83
C GLY A 215 -15.14 -22.89 -17.24
N GLU A 216 -16.10 -23.00 -16.33
CA GLU A 216 -17.44 -23.54 -16.67
C GLU A 216 -18.23 -22.66 -17.63
N LYS A 217 -18.10 -21.34 -17.50
CA LYS A 217 -18.75 -20.37 -18.38
C LYS A 217 -18.16 -20.42 -19.79
N GLU A 218 -16.84 -20.57 -19.91
CA GLU A 218 -16.15 -20.76 -21.19
C GLU A 218 -16.53 -22.09 -21.86
N ARG A 219 -16.76 -23.15 -21.07
CA ARG A 219 -17.19 -24.47 -21.57
C ARG A 219 -18.69 -24.54 -21.91
N GLY A 220 -19.49 -23.53 -21.59
CA GLY A 220 -20.94 -23.52 -21.81
C GLY A 220 -21.72 -24.48 -20.88
N THR A 221 -21.10 -24.96 -19.80
CA THR A 221 -21.72 -25.93 -18.88
C THR A 221 -22.56 -25.27 -17.80
N LEU A 222 -22.29 -23.99 -17.53
CA LEU A 222 -22.96 -23.18 -16.52
C LEU A 222 -24.44 -22.93 -16.90
N GLU A 223 -24.72 -22.71 -18.18
CA GLU A 223 -26.05 -22.53 -18.76
C GLU A 223 -26.91 -23.78 -18.56
N THR A 224 -26.31 -24.95 -18.70
CA THR A 224 -26.99 -26.24 -18.46
C THR A 224 -27.42 -26.36 -17.00
N LEU A 225 -26.57 -25.94 -16.04
CA LEU A 225 -26.90 -25.95 -14.60
C LEU A 225 -28.10 -25.05 -14.28
N PHE A 226 -28.25 -23.91 -14.96
CA PHE A 226 -29.39 -23.01 -14.78
C PHE A 226 -30.72 -23.53 -15.34
N THR A 227 -30.68 -24.52 -16.23
CA THR A 227 -31.92 -25.22 -16.68
C THR A 227 -32.45 -26.21 -15.65
N LEU A 228 -31.63 -26.61 -14.68
CA LEU A 228 -32.04 -27.51 -13.61
C LEU A 228 -32.87 -26.76 -12.56
N PRO A 229 -33.79 -27.45 -11.84
CA PRO A 229 -34.61 -26.84 -10.79
C PRO A 229 -33.81 -26.62 -9.49
N ILE A 230 -32.69 -25.89 -9.59
CA ILE A 230 -31.77 -25.51 -8.51
C ILE A 230 -31.85 -24.00 -8.29
N THR A 231 -31.78 -23.56 -7.03
CA THR A 231 -31.74 -22.13 -6.72
C THR A 231 -30.32 -21.59 -6.85
N ASN A 232 -30.17 -20.31 -7.19
CA ASN A 232 -28.84 -19.66 -7.32
C ASN A 232 -28.01 -19.76 -6.03
N LEU A 233 -28.66 -19.67 -4.87
CA LEU A 233 -28.00 -19.82 -3.58
C LEU A 233 -27.52 -21.26 -3.33
N GLU A 234 -28.26 -22.29 -3.77
CA GLU A 234 -27.82 -23.69 -3.69
C GLU A 234 -26.62 -23.95 -4.61
N LEU A 235 -26.63 -23.39 -5.82
CA LEU A 235 -25.54 -23.48 -6.78
C LEU A 235 -24.27 -22.80 -6.26
N VAL A 236 -24.38 -21.55 -5.85
CA VAL A 236 -23.27 -20.74 -5.33
C VAL A 236 -22.67 -21.37 -4.08
N MET A 237 -23.49 -21.85 -3.14
CA MET A 237 -22.99 -22.46 -1.91
C MET A 237 -22.22 -23.75 -2.18
N GLY A 238 -22.69 -24.59 -3.11
CA GLY A 238 -21.99 -25.83 -3.47
C GLY A 238 -20.61 -25.56 -4.08
N LYS A 239 -20.55 -24.60 -5.00
CA LYS A 239 -19.29 -24.13 -5.62
C LYS A 239 -18.35 -23.50 -4.60
N TYR A 240 -18.88 -22.63 -3.74
CA TYR A 240 -18.10 -21.92 -2.73
C TYR A 240 -17.45 -22.89 -1.75
N LEU A 241 -18.22 -23.87 -1.25
CA LEU A 241 -17.69 -24.88 -0.33
C LEU A 241 -16.56 -25.71 -0.95
N ALA A 242 -16.63 -25.99 -2.25
CA ALA A 242 -15.59 -26.74 -2.96
C ALA A 242 -14.28 -25.94 -3.06
N VAL A 243 -14.37 -24.69 -3.51
CA VAL A 243 -13.22 -23.77 -3.59
C VAL A 243 -12.63 -23.50 -2.20
N SER A 244 -13.48 -23.26 -1.18
CA SER A 244 -13.01 -23.01 0.18
C SER A 244 -12.31 -24.21 0.79
N LEU A 245 -12.81 -25.43 0.54
CA LEU A 245 -12.15 -26.64 1.04
C LEU A 245 -10.76 -26.79 0.40
N CYS A 246 -10.66 -26.55 -0.90
CA CYS A 246 -9.39 -26.58 -1.61
C CYS A 246 -8.39 -25.56 -1.04
N ALA A 247 -8.83 -24.33 -0.78
CA ALA A 247 -8.01 -23.29 -0.16
C ALA A 247 -7.59 -23.66 1.28
N VAL A 248 -8.49 -24.23 2.08
CA VAL A 248 -8.20 -24.69 3.45
C VAL A 248 -7.19 -25.84 3.45
N VAL A 249 -7.32 -26.82 2.55
CA VAL A 249 -6.35 -27.91 2.39
C VAL A 249 -4.98 -27.36 2.00
N SER A 250 -4.92 -26.43 1.04
CA SER A 250 -3.68 -25.76 0.66
C SER A 250 -3.06 -25.01 1.85
N ALA A 251 -3.86 -24.28 2.64
CA ALA A 251 -3.39 -23.59 3.84
C ALA A 251 -2.80 -24.53 4.91
N ILE A 252 -3.46 -25.65 5.19
CA ILE A 252 -2.95 -26.67 6.12
C ILE A 252 -1.61 -27.21 5.63
N LEU A 253 -1.53 -27.57 4.34
CA LEU A 253 -0.31 -28.11 3.75
C LEU A 253 0.83 -27.09 3.71
N ASN A 254 0.52 -25.80 3.54
CA ASN A 254 1.50 -24.72 3.61
C ASN A 254 2.11 -24.57 4.99
N ILE A 255 1.28 -24.54 6.04
CA ILE A 255 1.75 -24.49 7.43
C ILE A 255 2.60 -25.72 7.76
N LEU A 256 2.17 -26.90 7.32
CA LEU A 256 2.92 -28.14 7.50
C LEU A 256 4.27 -28.12 6.75
N SER A 257 4.31 -27.58 5.53
CA SER A 257 5.56 -27.40 4.77
C SER A 257 6.54 -26.47 5.49
N ILE A 258 6.05 -25.35 6.04
CA ILE A 258 6.87 -24.43 6.84
C ILE A 258 7.43 -25.14 8.08
N PHE A 259 6.59 -25.91 8.79
CA PHE A 259 7.04 -26.65 9.98
C PHE A 259 8.13 -27.67 9.65
N ILE A 260 7.97 -28.42 8.56
CA ILE A 260 8.98 -29.38 8.08
C ILE A 260 10.27 -28.65 7.66
N THR A 261 10.14 -27.52 6.95
CA THR A 261 11.29 -26.71 6.51
C THR A 261 12.08 -26.18 7.70
N MET A 262 11.39 -25.68 8.73
CA MET A 262 12.02 -25.20 9.96
C MET A 262 12.73 -26.34 10.70
N ALA A 263 12.10 -27.51 10.82
CA ALA A 263 12.71 -28.69 11.42
C ALA A 263 13.96 -29.15 10.64
N PHE A 264 13.93 -29.06 9.30
CA PHE A 264 15.08 -29.37 8.45
C PHE A 264 16.24 -28.38 8.66
N LEU A 265 15.97 -27.07 8.66
CA LEU A 265 16.99 -26.04 8.91
C LEU A 265 17.64 -26.21 10.28
N LEU A 266 16.86 -26.60 11.30
CA LEU A 266 17.36 -26.87 12.65
C LEU A 266 18.21 -28.14 12.74
N ALA A 267 17.88 -29.18 11.96
CA ALA A 267 18.68 -30.40 11.89
C ALA A 267 20.04 -30.16 11.20
N THR A 268 20.12 -29.21 10.27
CA THR A 268 21.37 -28.78 9.65
C THR A 268 22.12 -27.81 10.59
N GLN A 269 22.78 -28.38 11.61
CA GLN A 269 23.42 -27.67 12.74
C GLN A 269 24.37 -26.51 12.36
N GLY A 270 24.94 -26.48 11.15
CA GLY A 270 25.89 -25.44 10.73
C GLY A 270 25.29 -24.06 10.44
N MET A 271 23.99 -23.96 10.14
CA MET A 271 23.36 -22.69 9.71
C MET A 271 22.62 -21.93 10.83
N VAL A 272 22.31 -22.62 11.93
CA VAL A 272 21.47 -22.09 13.02
C VAL A 272 22.31 -21.41 14.10
N SER A 273 23.54 -21.89 14.28
CA SER A 273 24.52 -21.29 15.19
C SER A 273 24.93 -19.88 14.75
N GLU A 274 25.04 -19.62 13.44
CA GLU A 274 25.33 -18.29 12.89
C GLU A 274 24.19 -17.29 13.11
N MET A 275 22.94 -17.76 13.22
CA MET A 275 21.78 -16.92 13.56
C MET A 275 21.60 -16.69 15.08
N GLY A 276 22.47 -17.22 15.93
CA GLY A 276 22.39 -17.06 17.39
C GLY A 276 21.23 -17.81 18.07
N MET A 277 20.55 -18.71 17.36
CA MET A 277 19.32 -19.39 17.81
C MET A 277 19.63 -20.75 18.43
N ILE A 278 20.35 -20.76 19.55
CA ILE A 278 20.79 -22.00 20.20
C ILE A 278 19.69 -22.46 21.17
N SER A 279 18.85 -23.39 20.70
CA SER A 279 17.70 -24.05 21.36
C SER A 279 16.36 -23.30 21.28
N ILE A 280 15.40 -23.91 20.56
CA ILE A 280 13.98 -23.55 20.50
C ILE A 280 13.19 -24.71 21.11
N ASP A 281 12.39 -24.43 22.14
CA ASP A 281 11.43 -25.39 22.69
C ASP A 281 10.15 -25.46 21.84
N TYR A 282 10.06 -26.50 21.01
CA TYR A 282 8.91 -26.74 20.13
C TYR A 282 7.58 -26.86 20.88
N SER A 283 7.59 -27.27 22.15
CA SER A 283 6.35 -27.45 22.91
C SER A 283 5.59 -26.12 23.07
N GLN A 284 6.33 -25.01 23.18
CA GLN A 284 5.77 -23.67 23.36
C GLN A 284 5.16 -23.12 22.06
N MET A 285 5.63 -23.58 20.89
CA MET A 285 5.13 -23.12 19.59
C MET A 285 3.84 -23.80 19.12
N ILE A 286 3.41 -24.89 19.77
CA ILE A 286 2.22 -25.66 19.36
C ILE A 286 0.94 -24.82 19.43
N LEU A 287 0.71 -24.14 20.56
CA LEU A 287 -0.50 -23.34 20.76
C LEU A 287 -0.58 -22.16 19.77
N PRO A 288 0.49 -21.35 19.60
CA PRO A 288 0.57 -20.37 18.51
C PRO A 288 0.28 -20.94 17.11
N GLY A 289 0.80 -22.13 16.82
CA GLY A 289 0.58 -22.83 15.56
C GLY A 289 -0.89 -23.19 15.33
N ILE A 290 -1.59 -23.68 16.37
CA ILE A 290 -3.03 -24.03 16.29
C ILE A 290 -3.89 -22.77 16.06
N ILE A 291 -3.61 -21.69 16.79
CA ILE A 291 -4.34 -20.42 16.63
C ILE A 291 -4.15 -19.89 15.21
N THR A 292 -2.90 -19.88 14.73
CA THR A 292 -2.55 -19.50 13.36
C THR A 292 -3.32 -20.34 12.35
N LEU A 293 -3.35 -21.66 12.53
CA LEU A 293 -4.06 -22.57 11.65
C LEU A 293 -5.56 -22.26 11.56
N ILE A 294 -6.24 -22.08 12.70
CA ILE A 294 -7.68 -21.76 12.73
C ILE A 294 -7.94 -20.45 11.99
N CYS A 295 -7.12 -19.43 12.24
CA CYS A 295 -7.30 -18.10 11.65
C CYS A 295 -7.05 -18.11 10.14
N VAL A 296 -6.01 -18.82 9.69
CA VAL A 296 -5.71 -18.97 8.25
C VAL A 296 -6.81 -19.77 7.55
N CYS A 297 -7.38 -20.80 8.17
CA CYS A 297 -8.53 -21.54 7.61
C CYS A 297 -9.75 -20.63 7.40
N LEU A 298 -10.06 -19.76 8.37
CA LEU A 298 -11.15 -18.79 8.23
C LEU A 298 -10.86 -17.75 7.16
N PHE A 299 -9.61 -17.28 7.08
CA PHE A 299 -9.20 -16.33 6.06
C PHE A 299 -9.23 -16.95 4.64
N ALA A 300 -8.92 -18.24 4.50
CA ALA A 300 -9.02 -18.98 3.24
C ALA A 300 -10.44 -18.96 2.68
N MET A 301 -11.44 -19.01 3.56
CA MET A 301 -12.85 -18.85 3.21
C MET A 301 -13.17 -17.44 2.69
N VAL A 302 -12.65 -16.39 3.33
CA VAL A 302 -12.80 -15.00 2.85
C VAL A 302 -12.20 -14.84 1.45
N VAL A 303 -10.95 -15.27 1.27
CA VAL A 303 -10.24 -15.14 -0.01
C VAL A 303 -10.93 -15.94 -1.11
N SER A 304 -11.47 -17.13 -0.80
CA SER A 304 -12.25 -17.93 -1.75
C SER A 304 -13.50 -17.18 -2.23
N ALA A 305 -14.27 -16.59 -1.31
CA ALA A 305 -15.48 -15.85 -1.66
C ALA A 305 -15.17 -14.62 -2.54
N VAL A 306 -14.16 -13.83 -2.15
CA VAL A 306 -13.73 -12.64 -2.92
C VAL A 306 -13.23 -13.03 -4.30
N SER A 307 -12.41 -14.07 -4.39
CA SER A 307 -11.87 -14.56 -5.67
C SER A 307 -13.00 -15.02 -6.60
N MET A 308 -13.98 -15.74 -6.07
CA MET A 308 -15.14 -16.20 -6.85
C MET A 308 -16.02 -15.05 -7.32
N CYS A 309 -16.24 -14.00 -6.51
CA CYS A 309 -16.94 -12.80 -6.94
C CYS A 309 -16.28 -12.19 -8.17
N VAL A 310 -14.96 -12.02 -8.14
CA VAL A 310 -14.22 -11.40 -9.24
C VAL A 310 -14.15 -12.30 -10.47
N CYS A 311 -13.92 -13.61 -10.30
CA CYS A 311 -13.93 -14.57 -11.40
C CYS A 311 -15.31 -14.69 -12.06
N SER A 312 -16.41 -14.48 -11.34
CA SER A 312 -17.77 -14.54 -11.92
C SER A 312 -18.03 -13.44 -12.97
N LEU A 313 -17.29 -12.33 -12.90
CA LEU A 313 -17.37 -11.23 -13.87
C LEU A 313 -16.68 -11.56 -15.20
N ALA A 314 -15.79 -12.54 -15.22
CA ALA A 314 -15.02 -12.90 -16.40
C ALA A 314 -15.88 -13.67 -17.42
N LYS A 315 -15.47 -13.62 -18.69
CA LYS A 315 -16.08 -14.41 -19.77
C LYS A 315 -15.24 -15.63 -20.12
N SER A 316 -13.93 -15.51 -19.99
CA SER A 316 -12.96 -16.57 -20.27
C SER A 316 -12.03 -16.79 -19.08
N PHE A 317 -11.36 -17.94 -19.06
CA PHE A 317 -10.30 -18.27 -18.12
C PHE A 317 -9.20 -17.20 -18.12
N LYS A 318 -8.85 -16.67 -19.31
CA LYS A 318 -7.85 -15.61 -19.46
C LYS A 318 -8.30 -14.28 -18.86
N ASP A 319 -9.57 -13.91 -19.05
CA ASP A 319 -10.13 -12.69 -18.43
C ASP A 319 -10.14 -12.81 -16.91
N ALA A 320 -10.50 -13.98 -16.38
CA ALA A 320 -10.49 -14.24 -14.94
C ALA A 320 -9.10 -14.11 -14.34
N GLN A 321 -8.07 -14.63 -15.03
CA GLN A 321 -6.67 -14.46 -14.62
C GLN A 321 -6.23 -12.99 -14.60
N ASN A 322 -6.71 -12.18 -15.54
CA ASN A 322 -6.41 -10.74 -15.53
C ASN A 322 -7.18 -10.02 -14.41
N TYR A 323 -8.45 -10.38 -14.17
CA TYR A 323 -9.28 -9.77 -13.14
C TYR A 323 -8.85 -10.12 -11.72
N ILE A 324 -8.28 -11.31 -11.52
CA ILE A 324 -7.81 -11.73 -10.20
C ILE A 324 -6.50 -11.05 -9.79
N THR A 325 -5.69 -10.58 -10.74
CA THR A 325 -4.38 -9.96 -10.46
C THR A 325 -4.49 -8.73 -9.54
N PRO A 326 -5.41 -7.76 -9.77
CA PRO A 326 -5.68 -6.70 -8.81
C PRO A 326 -6.10 -7.19 -7.42
N VAL A 327 -6.86 -8.28 -7.33
CA VAL A 327 -7.28 -8.86 -6.03
C VAL A 327 -6.08 -9.40 -5.28
N THR A 328 -5.18 -10.10 -5.98
CA THR A 328 -3.91 -10.56 -5.40
C THR A 328 -3.13 -9.39 -4.84
N LEU A 329 -2.96 -8.29 -5.58
CA LEU A 329 -2.27 -7.09 -5.08
C LEU A 329 -2.99 -6.46 -3.88
N PHE A 330 -4.32 -6.36 -3.91
CA PHE A 330 -5.11 -5.78 -2.83
C PHE A 330 -5.05 -6.60 -1.53
N VAL A 331 -4.78 -7.91 -1.63
CA VAL A 331 -4.55 -8.78 -0.47
C VAL A 331 -3.07 -8.83 -0.06
N MET A 332 -2.14 -8.64 -1.00
CA MET A 332 -0.70 -8.68 -0.69
C MET A 332 -0.17 -7.38 -0.10
N ILE A 333 -0.64 -6.22 -0.57
CA ILE A 333 -0.14 -4.92 -0.08
C ILE A 333 -0.42 -4.74 1.42
N PRO A 334 -1.64 -4.98 1.94
CA PRO A 334 -1.90 -4.83 3.37
C PRO A 334 -1.22 -5.90 4.24
N SER A 335 -0.81 -7.05 3.70
CA SER A 335 -0.11 -8.07 4.50
C SER A 335 1.33 -7.68 4.83
N TYR A 336 1.95 -6.77 4.05
CA TYR A 336 3.25 -6.16 4.38
C TYR A 336 3.25 -5.38 5.69
N VAL A 337 2.09 -5.00 6.22
CA VAL A 337 1.98 -4.35 7.53
C VAL A 337 2.64 -5.19 8.64
N SER A 338 2.62 -6.52 8.51
CA SER A 338 3.31 -7.41 9.46
C SER A 338 4.84 -7.27 9.48
N MET A 339 5.46 -6.83 8.38
CA MET A 339 6.90 -6.59 8.28
C MET A 339 7.33 -5.29 8.96
N VAL A 340 6.40 -4.36 9.20
CA VAL A 340 6.70 -3.10 9.88
C VAL A 340 6.78 -3.35 11.38
N PRO A 341 7.94 -3.12 12.04
CA PRO A 341 8.09 -3.46 13.46
C PRO A 341 7.14 -2.68 14.37
N THR A 342 6.90 -1.41 14.05
CA THR A 342 6.13 -0.46 14.88
C THR A 342 4.62 -0.66 14.84
N ILE A 343 4.10 -1.52 13.95
CA ILE A 343 2.66 -1.77 13.85
C ILE A 343 2.32 -3.06 14.59
N GLU A 344 1.42 -2.94 15.55
CA GLU A 344 0.94 -4.01 16.41
C GLU A 344 -0.56 -4.26 16.22
N LEU A 345 -1.03 -5.41 16.72
CA LEU A 345 -2.45 -5.75 16.71
C LEU A 345 -3.19 -4.98 17.81
N ASP A 346 -4.04 -4.06 17.40
CA ASP A 346 -4.96 -3.30 18.24
C ASP A 346 -6.43 -3.56 17.85
N SER A 347 -7.38 -2.91 18.53
CA SER A 347 -8.81 -3.09 18.22
C SER A 347 -9.21 -2.59 16.83
N PHE A 348 -8.49 -1.61 16.27
CA PHE A 348 -8.80 -1.05 14.95
C PHE A 348 -8.27 -1.95 13.83
N THR A 349 -6.97 -2.25 13.87
CA THR A 349 -6.27 -3.15 12.95
C THR A 349 -6.86 -4.57 12.98
N ALA A 350 -7.40 -5.05 14.10
CA ALA A 350 -8.11 -6.32 14.19
C ALA A 350 -9.41 -6.38 13.35
N THR A 351 -9.99 -5.22 12.99
CA THR A 351 -11.22 -5.16 12.18
C THR A 351 -10.96 -5.11 10.67
N ILE A 352 -9.77 -4.67 10.25
CA ILE A 352 -9.42 -4.52 8.84
C ILE A 352 -8.99 -5.89 8.27
N PRO A 353 -9.69 -6.46 7.27
CA PRO A 353 -9.29 -7.72 6.65
C PRO A 353 -7.87 -7.65 6.12
N VAL A 354 -7.20 -8.80 6.04
CA VAL A 354 -5.79 -8.94 5.62
C VAL A 354 -4.81 -8.39 6.66
N VAL A 355 -4.99 -7.13 7.08
CA VAL A 355 -4.17 -6.52 8.14
C VAL A 355 -4.36 -7.30 9.44
N ASN A 356 -5.61 -7.57 9.82
CA ASN A 356 -5.96 -8.28 11.05
C ASN A 356 -5.29 -9.66 11.16
N ILE A 357 -5.33 -10.47 10.09
CA ILE A 357 -4.72 -11.79 10.06
C ILE A 357 -3.20 -11.69 10.04
N SER A 358 -2.64 -10.72 9.30
CA SER A 358 -1.19 -10.56 9.21
C SER A 358 -0.57 -10.22 10.57
N LEU A 359 -1.18 -9.26 11.29
CA LEU A 359 -0.74 -8.83 12.61
C LEU A 359 -1.09 -9.85 13.70
N LEU A 360 -2.18 -10.60 13.54
CA LEU A 360 -2.49 -11.70 14.46
C LEU A 360 -1.43 -12.80 14.40
N ILE A 361 -1.02 -13.23 13.21
CA ILE A 361 0.03 -14.24 13.06
C ILE A 361 1.34 -13.73 13.70
N LYS A 362 1.70 -12.46 13.46
CA LYS A 362 2.85 -11.80 14.12
C LYS A 362 2.72 -11.84 15.65
N SER A 363 1.61 -11.34 16.20
CA SER A 363 1.34 -11.24 17.66
C SER A 363 1.34 -12.60 18.37
N VAL A 364 0.77 -13.62 17.72
CA VAL A 364 0.70 -14.98 18.26
C VAL A 364 2.07 -15.66 18.26
N LEU A 365 2.90 -15.42 17.25
CA LEU A 365 4.27 -15.94 17.20
C LEU A 365 5.20 -15.21 18.17
N THR A 366 5.00 -13.92 18.42
CA THR A 366 5.75 -13.16 19.44
C THR A 366 5.25 -13.40 20.87
N PHE A 367 4.35 -14.37 21.09
CA PHE A 367 3.75 -14.67 22.40
C PHE A 367 3.03 -13.49 23.09
N ASN A 368 2.67 -12.45 22.34
CA ASN A 368 2.03 -11.23 22.84
C ASN A 368 0.55 -11.16 22.39
N SER A 369 -0.21 -12.23 22.63
CA SER A 369 -1.57 -12.36 22.10
C SER A 369 -2.65 -12.21 23.19
N ASN A 370 -3.54 -11.24 23.02
CA ASN A 370 -4.72 -11.06 23.86
C ASN A 370 -5.93 -11.81 23.28
N ILE A 371 -6.57 -12.67 24.08
CA ILE A 371 -7.75 -13.47 23.70
C ILE A 371 -8.89 -12.61 23.13
N SER A 372 -9.09 -11.40 23.66
CA SER A 372 -10.11 -10.48 23.16
C SER A 372 -9.85 -10.04 21.72
N LEU A 373 -8.59 -9.74 21.38
CA LEU A 373 -8.20 -9.36 20.02
C LEU A 373 -8.31 -10.56 19.07
N ILE A 374 -7.92 -11.76 19.51
CA ILE A 374 -8.10 -12.99 18.71
C ILE A 374 -9.58 -13.18 18.37
N ALA A 375 -10.47 -13.08 19.36
CA ALA A 375 -11.91 -13.21 19.15
C ALA A 375 -12.46 -12.15 18.18
N LEU A 376 -11.97 -10.91 18.26
CA LEU A 376 -12.36 -9.83 17.36
C LEU A 376 -11.93 -10.11 15.91
N VAL A 377 -10.72 -10.63 15.69
CA VAL A 377 -10.23 -11.02 14.36
C VAL A 377 -11.07 -12.16 13.77
N LEU A 378 -11.35 -13.19 14.57
CA LEU A 378 -12.19 -14.32 14.15
C LEU A 378 -13.59 -13.87 13.76
N LEU A 379 -14.21 -13.02 14.59
CA LEU A 379 -15.56 -12.47 14.34
C LEU A 379 -15.59 -11.58 13.11
N SER A 380 -14.59 -10.69 12.94
CA SER A 380 -14.45 -9.85 11.75
C SER A 380 -14.42 -10.72 10.48
N ASN A 381 -13.53 -11.72 10.42
CA ASN A 381 -13.43 -12.61 9.26
C ASN A 381 -14.74 -13.36 8.96
N LEU A 382 -15.45 -13.82 10.00
CA LEU A 382 -16.74 -14.50 9.85
C LEU A 382 -17.81 -13.57 9.23
N VAL A 383 -17.86 -12.31 9.67
CA VAL A 383 -18.73 -11.27 9.08
C VAL A 383 -18.36 -11.04 7.61
N PHE A 384 -17.07 -10.95 7.27
CA PHE A 384 -16.63 -10.79 5.88
C PHE A 384 -16.99 -11.98 5.00
N VAL A 385 -16.89 -13.22 5.49
CA VAL A 385 -17.36 -14.41 4.76
C VAL A 385 -18.85 -14.30 4.44
N ILE A 386 -19.68 -13.96 5.43
CA ILE A 386 -21.13 -13.83 5.24
C ILE A 386 -21.45 -12.77 4.18
N ILE A 387 -20.84 -11.59 4.30
CA ILE A 387 -21.03 -10.49 3.33
C ILE A 387 -20.60 -10.92 1.92
N ALA A 388 -19.43 -11.54 1.78
CA ALA A 388 -18.91 -11.95 0.48
C ALA A 388 -19.78 -13.02 -0.20
N VAL A 389 -20.28 -14.02 0.55
CA VAL A 389 -21.20 -15.04 0.01
C VAL A 389 -22.55 -14.43 -0.38
N LEU A 390 -23.07 -13.48 0.40
CA LEU A 390 -24.30 -12.75 0.05
C LEU A 390 -24.14 -11.91 -1.23
N LEU A 391 -22.98 -11.27 -1.42
CA LEU A 391 -22.65 -10.55 -2.65
C LEU A 391 -22.56 -11.51 -3.84
N LEU A 392 -21.83 -12.62 -3.70
CA LEU A 392 -21.70 -13.64 -4.73
C LEU A 392 -23.07 -14.18 -5.19
N SER A 393 -23.96 -14.47 -4.23
CA SER A 393 -25.33 -14.91 -4.51
C SER A 393 -26.14 -13.87 -5.30
N LYS A 394 -25.99 -12.58 -4.98
CA LYS A 394 -26.63 -11.50 -5.75
C LYS A 394 -26.08 -11.37 -7.17
N MET A 395 -24.77 -11.56 -7.36
CA MET A 395 -24.15 -11.50 -8.70
C MET A 395 -24.69 -12.61 -9.61
N PHE A 396 -24.88 -13.81 -9.06
CA PHE A 396 -25.50 -14.93 -9.77
C PHE A 396 -26.97 -14.71 -10.15
N ASN A 397 -27.67 -13.76 -9.51
CA ASN A 397 -29.03 -13.38 -9.91
C ASN A 397 -29.04 -12.40 -11.10
N SER A 398 -27.90 -11.84 -11.50
CA SER A 398 -27.84 -10.86 -12.58
C SER A 398 -27.45 -11.51 -13.91
N GLU A 399 -28.44 -11.65 -14.80
CA GLU A 399 -28.25 -12.19 -16.15
C GLU A 399 -27.19 -11.40 -16.96
N GLU A 400 -27.04 -10.10 -16.69
CA GLU A 400 -26.07 -9.26 -17.39
C GLU A 400 -24.61 -9.61 -17.07
N ILE A 401 -24.33 -10.05 -15.82
CA ILE A 401 -22.99 -10.52 -15.42
C ILE A 401 -22.73 -11.93 -15.98
N LEU A 402 -23.78 -12.75 -16.08
CA LEU A 402 -23.75 -14.10 -16.63
C LEU A 402 -23.57 -14.11 -18.15
N PHE A 403 -24.24 -13.24 -18.90
CA PHE A 403 -24.24 -13.24 -20.37
C PHE A 403 -23.43 -12.10 -20.99
N GLY A 404 -22.94 -11.15 -20.16
CA GLY A 404 -21.93 -10.16 -20.50
C GLY A 404 -22.17 -9.42 -21.82
N SER A 405 -23.08 -8.46 -21.86
CA SER A 405 -23.15 -7.54 -23.00
C SER A 405 -21.96 -6.57 -22.94
N SER A 406 -20.89 -6.83 -23.68
CA SER A 406 -19.75 -5.88 -23.73
C SER A 406 -19.83 -5.06 -25.01
N LYS A 407 -20.15 -3.77 -24.87
CA LYS A 407 -19.69 -2.78 -25.84
C LYS A 407 -18.16 -2.78 -25.81
N ASN A 408 -17.54 -2.89 -26.98
CA ASN A 408 -16.09 -2.89 -27.12
C ASN A 408 -15.47 -1.59 -26.59
N PHE A 409 -14.21 -1.73 -26.17
CA PHE A 409 -13.36 -0.65 -25.72
C PHE A 409 -13.04 0.31 -26.88
N ALA A 410 -13.61 1.51 -26.88
CA ALA A 410 -13.60 2.40 -28.04
C ALA A 410 -12.18 2.88 -28.42
N LEU A 411 -11.24 2.96 -27.46
CA LEU A 411 -9.86 3.39 -27.75
C LEU A 411 -9.05 2.36 -28.57
N LEU A 412 -9.34 1.06 -28.45
CA LEU A 412 -8.68 0.02 -29.25
C LEU A 412 -9.27 -0.10 -30.65
N GLU A 413 -10.40 0.55 -30.92
CA GLU A 413 -10.94 0.65 -32.27
C GLU A 413 -10.16 1.69 -33.08
N LYS A 414 -9.88 1.36 -34.35
CA LYS A 414 -9.30 2.33 -35.28
C LYS A 414 -10.23 3.53 -35.39
N ARG A 415 -9.69 4.75 -35.24
CA ARG A 415 -10.45 6.01 -35.34
C ARG A 415 -11.32 6.13 -36.60
N SER A 416 -10.96 5.47 -37.71
CA SER A 416 -11.77 5.39 -38.92
C SER A 416 -13.17 4.82 -38.68
N ASN A 417 -13.29 3.85 -37.77
CA ASN A 417 -14.50 3.08 -37.51
C ASN A 417 -15.43 3.76 -36.49
N ILE A 418 -14.92 4.75 -35.77
CA ILE A 418 -15.67 5.45 -34.73
C ILE A 418 -16.60 6.49 -35.36
N LYS A 419 -17.90 6.40 -35.04
CA LYS A 419 -18.92 7.38 -35.46
C LYS A 419 -18.72 8.71 -34.74
N LYS A 420 -19.02 9.83 -35.42
CA LYS A 420 -18.92 11.17 -34.82
C LYS A 420 -20.03 11.37 -33.78
N GLY A 421 -19.71 12.01 -32.66
CA GLY A 421 -20.66 12.29 -31.58
C GLY A 421 -20.86 11.15 -30.59
N THR A 422 -19.91 10.21 -30.51
CA THR A 422 -19.86 9.18 -29.47
C THR A 422 -19.64 9.80 -28.09
N MET A 423 -20.13 9.15 -27.05
CA MET A 423 -19.89 9.54 -25.66
C MET A 423 -18.91 8.56 -25.03
N PRO A 424 -17.99 9.00 -24.15
CA PRO A 424 -16.91 8.16 -23.62
C PRO A 424 -17.45 7.01 -22.75
N SER A 425 -17.16 5.76 -23.08
CA SER A 425 -17.61 4.61 -22.28
C SER A 425 -16.96 4.58 -20.89
N VAL A 426 -17.55 3.84 -19.95
CA VAL A 426 -16.97 3.60 -18.60
C VAL A 426 -15.51 3.14 -18.69
N ALA A 427 -15.20 2.28 -19.65
CA ALA A 427 -13.84 1.77 -19.85
C ALA A 427 -12.87 2.84 -20.37
N ASP A 428 -13.33 3.77 -21.21
CA ASP A 428 -12.54 4.92 -21.64
C ASP A 428 -12.22 5.84 -20.45
N GLY A 429 -13.19 6.06 -19.56
CA GLY A 429 -13.00 6.85 -18.35
C GLY A 429 -12.01 6.23 -17.37
N VAL A 430 -12.12 4.93 -17.10
CA VAL A 430 -11.17 4.18 -16.24
C VAL A 430 -9.77 4.21 -16.84
N THR A 431 -9.65 4.10 -18.16
CA THR A 431 -8.34 4.09 -18.83
C THR A 431 -7.68 5.45 -18.82
N LEU A 432 -8.43 6.50 -19.13
CA LEU A 432 -7.94 7.87 -19.01
C LEU A 432 -7.46 8.12 -17.58
N TYR A 433 -8.24 7.70 -16.57
CA TYR A 433 -7.85 7.84 -15.17
C TYR A 433 -6.54 7.08 -14.85
N ALA A 434 -6.44 5.81 -15.25
CA ALA A 434 -5.25 5.00 -14.99
C ALA A 434 -3.99 5.59 -15.65
N VAL A 435 -4.08 6.00 -16.92
CA VAL A 435 -2.98 6.67 -17.63
C VAL A 435 -2.66 8.02 -16.98
N GLY A 436 -3.68 8.75 -16.54
CA GLY A 436 -3.57 9.98 -15.74
C GLY A 436 -2.71 9.80 -14.49
N VAL A 437 -3.05 8.79 -13.69
CA VAL A 437 -2.35 8.46 -12.45
C VAL A 437 -0.90 8.08 -12.72
N VAL A 438 -0.65 7.19 -13.68
CA VAL A 438 0.70 6.76 -14.03
C VAL A 438 1.55 7.94 -14.50
N LEU A 439 1.03 8.78 -15.40
CA LEU A 439 1.77 9.95 -15.88
C LEU A 439 2.01 10.97 -14.78
N LEU A 440 1.06 11.19 -13.87
CA LEU A 440 1.28 12.07 -12.72
C LEU A 440 2.38 11.55 -11.79
N ILE A 441 2.38 10.24 -11.49
CA ILE A 441 3.37 9.61 -10.62
C ILE A 441 4.77 9.64 -11.23
N TYR A 442 4.94 9.29 -12.51
CA TYR A 442 6.26 9.17 -13.10
C TYR A 442 6.73 10.46 -13.78
N VAL A 443 5.89 11.11 -14.57
CA VAL A 443 6.27 12.31 -15.34
C VAL A 443 5.98 13.57 -14.53
N GLY A 444 4.82 13.63 -13.88
CA GLY A 444 4.40 14.79 -13.10
C GLY A 444 5.33 15.08 -11.93
N SER A 445 5.64 14.05 -11.13
CA SER A 445 6.56 14.18 -9.99
C SER A 445 7.96 14.67 -10.43
N LEU A 446 8.53 14.10 -11.50
CA LEU A 446 9.85 14.50 -12.01
C LEU A 446 9.85 15.95 -12.52
N ILE A 447 8.80 16.36 -13.21
CA ILE A 447 8.65 17.75 -13.71
C ILE A 447 8.51 18.72 -12.53
N GLN A 448 7.73 18.37 -11.51
CA GLN A 448 7.56 19.20 -10.30
C GLN A 448 8.87 19.32 -9.52
N LEU A 449 9.59 18.22 -9.32
CA LEU A 449 10.90 18.22 -8.64
C LEU A 449 11.95 19.05 -9.38
N LYS A 450 11.96 19.02 -10.71
CA LYS A 450 12.95 19.75 -11.52
C LYS A 450 12.63 21.23 -11.69
N PHE A 451 11.35 21.60 -11.80
CA PHE A 451 10.93 22.94 -12.21
C PHE A 451 10.06 23.69 -11.18
N GLY A 452 9.85 23.15 -9.97
CA GLY A 452 9.13 23.83 -8.88
C GLY A 452 7.71 24.27 -9.26
N THR A 453 7.38 25.55 -9.04
CA THR A 453 6.06 26.15 -9.39
C THR A 453 5.72 26.02 -10.87
N ALA A 454 6.69 26.24 -11.77
CA ALA A 454 6.49 26.03 -13.20
C ALA A 454 6.22 24.56 -13.52
N GLY A 455 6.80 23.65 -12.74
CA GLY A 455 6.51 22.22 -12.81
C GLY A 455 5.05 21.90 -12.46
N ILE A 456 4.49 22.51 -11.42
CA ILE A 456 3.05 22.37 -11.06
C ILE A 456 2.18 22.83 -12.24
N ALA A 457 2.46 24.00 -12.81
CA ALA A 457 1.72 24.50 -13.98
C ALA A 457 1.81 23.53 -15.19
N ALA A 458 3.01 23.01 -15.48
CA ALA A 458 3.22 22.04 -16.55
C ALA A 458 2.42 20.74 -16.31
N THR A 459 2.33 20.26 -15.07
CA THR A 459 1.49 19.09 -14.75
C THR A 459 0.01 19.34 -14.98
N GLN A 460 -0.48 20.55 -14.71
CA GLN A 460 -1.88 20.91 -14.99
C GLN A 460 -2.15 20.97 -16.51
N ILE A 461 -1.20 21.45 -17.31
CA ILE A 461 -1.27 21.40 -18.79
C ILE A 461 -1.31 19.95 -19.30
N MET A 462 -0.53 19.05 -18.69
CA MET A 462 -0.58 17.63 -19.00
C MET A 462 -1.95 17.01 -18.67
N ILE A 463 -2.49 17.31 -17.48
CA ILE A 463 -3.79 16.80 -17.02
C ILE A 463 -4.93 17.25 -17.95
N ILE A 464 -4.96 18.51 -18.39
CA ILE A 464 -6.00 18.98 -19.32
C ILE A 464 -5.80 18.46 -20.74
N GLY A 465 -4.55 18.30 -21.19
CA GLY A 465 -4.25 17.81 -22.54
C GLY A 465 -4.77 16.40 -22.79
N MET A 466 -4.64 15.51 -21.80
CA MET A 466 -5.04 14.11 -21.90
C MET A 466 -6.52 13.87 -22.26
N PRO A 467 -7.53 14.38 -21.51
CA PRO A 467 -8.94 14.19 -21.83
C PRO A 467 -9.33 14.87 -23.14
N LEU A 468 -8.69 16.00 -23.51
CA LEU A 468 -8.97 16.69 -24.75
C LEU A 468 -8.47 15.89 -25.97
N ILE A 469 -7.26 15.37 -25.92
CA ILE A 469 -6.70 14.50 -26.96
C ILE A 469 -7.53 13.22 -27.07
N PHE A 470 -7.92 12.61 -25.94
CA PHE A 470 -8.74 11.41 -25.92
C PHE A 470 -10.11 11.65 -26.53
N ALA A 471 -10.80 12.72 -26.12
CA ALA A 471 -12.08 13.15 -26.67
C ALA A 471 -12.01 13.39 -28.19
N TRP A 472 -10.92 14.01 -28.67
CA TRP A 472 -10.67 14.22 -30.09
C TRP A 472 -10.44 12.91 -30.86
N TYR A 473 -9.71 11.95 -30.25
CA TYR A 473 -9.45 10.64 -30.85
C TYR A 473 -10.75 9.86 -31.06
N ILE A 474 -11.60 9.77 -30.02
CA ILE A 474 -12.88 9.05 -30.09
C ILE A 474 -13.98 9.81 -30.85
N LYS A 475 -13.70 11.01 -31.39
CA LYS A 475 -14.69 11.88 -32.06
C LYS A 475 -15.90 12.21 -31.19
N SER A 476 -15.68 12.48 -29.90
CA SER A 476 -16.78 12.71 -28.97
C SER A 476 -17.53 14.01 -29.24
N ASP A 477 -18.77 14.08 -28.75
CA ASP A 477 -19.47 15.36 -28.64
C ASP A 477 -18.87 16.17 -27.48
N PHE A 478 -17.93 17.07 -27.80
CA PHE A 478 -17.21 17.87 -26.81
C PHE A 478 -18.14 18.64 -25.87
N LYS A 479 -19.22 19.23 -26.38
CA LYS A 479 -20.09 20.09 -25.57
C LYS A 479 -20.83 19.29 -24.50
N ASN A 480 -21.31 18.10 -24.88
CA ASN A 480 -22.01 17.21 -23.96
C ASN A 480 -21.05 16.39 -23.10
N THR A 481 -19.87 16.01 -23.62
CA THR A 481 -18.82 15.32 -22.87
C THR A 481 -18.31 16.18 -21.73
N PHE A 482 -17.96 17.44 -22.00
CA PHE A 482 -17.40 18.34 -20.98
C PHE A 482 -18.45 19.17 -20.23
N ASN A 483 -19.75 18.90 -20.44
CA ASN A 483 -20.86 19.64 -19.81
C ASN A 483 -20.73 21.17 -19.92
N ILE A 484 -20.34 21.67 -21.11
CA ILE A 484 -20.11 23.10 -21.34
C ILE A 484 -21.45 23.80 -21.57
N LYS A 485 -22.05 24.26 -20.46
CA LYS A 485 -23.29 25.05 -20.46
C LYS A 485 -23.16 26.19 -19.47
N ILE A 486 -23.62 27.38 -19.84
CA ILE A 486 -23.61 28.55 -18.96
C ILE A 486 -24.53 28.28 -17.77
N PRO A 487 -24.04 28.37 -16.52
CA PRO A 487 -24.87 28.14 -15.34
C PRO A 487 -25.84 29.29 -15.10
N LYS A 488 -26.95 29.00 -14.42
CA LYS A 488 -27.84 30.04 -13.88
C LYS A 488 -27.27 30.57 -12.58
N ILE A 489 -27.60 31.81 -12.23
CA ILE A 489 -27.16 32.43 -10.97
C ILE A 489 -27.59 31.62 -9.73
N GLN A 490 -28.77 30.97 -9.79
CA GLN A 490 -29.24 30.06 -8.74
C GLN A 490 -28.32 28.84 -8.56
N HIS A 491 -27.76 28.32 -9.65
CA HIS A 491 -26.81 27.22 -9.59
C HIS A 491 -25.45 27.67 -9.03
N VAL A 492 -25.03 28.91 -9.33
CA VAL A 492 -23.81 29.50 -8.77
C VAL A 492 -23.96 29.67 -7.26
N LEU A 493 -25.03 30.32 -6.80
CA LEU A 493 -25.32 30.49 -5.38
C LEU A 493 -25.48 29.14 -4.66
N GLY A 494 -26.22 28.20 -5.26
CA GLY A 494 -26.37 26.85 -4.72
C GLY A 494 -25.05 26.09 -4.62
N GLY A 495 -24.16 26.24 -5.61
CA GLY A 495 -22.82 25.65 -5.61
C GLY A 495 -21.92 26.23 -4.51
N ILE A 496 -21.89 27.56 -4.36
CA ILE A 496 -21.11 28.24 -3.30
C ILE A 496 -21.59 27.82 -1.90
N ILE A 497 -22.90 27.78 -1.68
CA ILE A 497 -23.47 27.36 -0.38
C ILE A 497 -23.19 25.87 -0.11
N LEU A 498 -23.33 25.02 -1.13
CA LEU A 498 -22.98 23.60 -1.03
C LEU A 498 -21.50 23.43 -0.66
N TRP A 499 -20.61 24.14 -1.35
CA TRP A 499 -19.18 24.12 -1.06
C TRP A 499 -18.90 24.59 0.37
N GLY A 500 -19.52 25.67 0.84
CA GLY A 500 -19.32 26.15 2.22
C GLY A 500 -19.69 25.08 3.27
N GLY A 501 -20.81 24.39 3.10
CA GLY A 501 -21.19 23.30 4.01
C GLY A 501 -20.25 22.10 3.97
N VAL A 502 -19.82 21.70 2.75
CA VAL A 502 -18.86 20.62 2.55
C VAL A 502 -17.48 21.01 3.08
N PHE A 503 -17.05 22.25 2.93
CA PHE A 503 -15.79 22.78 3.43
C PHE A 503 -15.68 22.62 4.95
N VAL A 504 -16.74 22.99 5.69
CA VAL A 504 -16.80 22.76 7.14
C VAL A 504 -16.68 21.26 7.46
N PHE A 505 -17.40 20.42 6.73
CA PHE A 505 -17.38 18.97 6.95
C PHE A 505 -16.02 18.33 6.70
N ILE A 506 -15.36 18.66 5.59
CA ILE A 506 -14.05 18.09 5.25
C ILE A 506 -12.97 18.54 6.23
N ASN A 507 -13.06 19.75 6.78
CA ASN A 507 -12.14 20.21 7.83
C ASN A 507 -12.31 19.37 9.11
N LEU A 508 -13.55 19.10 9.55
CA LEU A 508 -13.82 18.22 10.69
C LEU A 508 -13.24 16.82 10.47
N ILE A 509 -13.50 16.22 9.31
CA ILE A 509 -12.97 14.90 8.97
C ILE A 509 -11.44 14.90 8.94
N SER A 510 -10.81 15.93 8.39
CA SER A 510 -9.36 16.06 8.34
C SER A 510 -8.75 16.10 9.74
N GLN A 511 -9.37 16.83 10.68
CA GLN A 511 -8.89 16.89 12.06
C GLN A 511 -9.08 15.56 12.80
N ILE A 512 -10.19 14.85 12.58
CA ILE A 512 -10.39 13.49 13.13
C ILE A 512 -9.33 12.52 12.59
N LEU A 513 -9.02 12.58 11.29
CA LEU A 513 -7.99 11.74 10.70
C LEU A 513 -6.60 12.06 11.27
N LEU A 514 -6.26 13.33 11.45
CA LEU A 514 -4.99 13.71 12.08
C LEU A 514 -4.92 13.32 13.57
N TYR A 515 -6.05 13.35 14.29
CA TYR A 515 -6.12 12.84 15.66
C TYR A 515 -5.92 11.32 15.73
N LEU A 516 -6.48 10.57 14.79
CA LEU A 516 -6.33 9.11 14.71
C LEU A 516 -4.94 8.69 14.20
N PHE A 517 -4.28 9.53 13.40
CA PHE A 517 -2.99 9.24 12.77
C PHE A 517 -1.99 10.41 12.95
N PRO A 518 -1.56 10.73 14.18
CA PRO A 518 -0.74 11.91 14.48
C PRO A 518 0.62 11.91 13.77
N GLN A 519 1.17 10.73 13.46
CA GLN A 519 2.41 10.57 12.69
C GLN A 519 2.35 11.22 11.29
N ASN A 520 1.16 11.41 10.73
CA ASN A 520 1.00 12.04 9.41
C ASN A 520 1.04 13.57 9.48
N MET A 521 1.11 14.18 10.66
CA MET A 521 1.19 15.64 10.81
C MET A 521 2.47 16.19 10.16
N GLN A 522 3.62 15.53 10.38
CA GLN A 522 4.89 15.88 9.74
C GLN A 522 4.83 15.78 8.21
N VAL A 523 4.09 14.79 7.69
CA VAL A 523 3.90 14.62 6.23
C VAL A 523 3.08 15.77 5.66
N VAL A 524 2.00 16.17 6.36
CA VAL A 524 1.15 17.29 5.94
C VAL A 524 1.92 18.63 6.01
N GLU A 525 2.72 18.83 7.06
CA GLU A 525 3.59 20.01 7.20
C GLU A 525 4.64 20.07 6.09
N GLY A 526 5.38 18.98 5.85
CA GLY A 526 6.38 18.90 4.77
C GLY A 526 5.78 19.12 3.38
N LEU A 527 4.55 18.64 3.13
CA LEU A 527 3.84 18.89 1.88
C LEU A 527 3.40 20.36 1.73
N ASN A 528 3.01 21.01 2.82
CA ASN A 528 2.66 22.43 2.81
C ASN A 528 3.90 23.32 2.63
N GLU A 529 5.05 22.94 3.19
CA GLU A 529 6.33 23.63 2.96
C GLU A 529 6.81 23.44 1.52
N ALA A 530 6.71 22.22 0.96
CA ALA A 530 7.07 21.94 -0.42
C ALA A 530 6.20 22.69 -1.45
N LEU A 531 5.00 23.16 -1.07
CA LEU A 531 4.11 23.97 -1.91
C LEU A 531 4.32 25.48 -1.74
N LYS A 532 5.05 25.93 -0.70
CA LYS A 532 5.46 27.33 -0.51
C LYS A 532 6.68 27.65 -1.38
N VAL A 533 6.49 27.69 -2.69
CA VAL A 533 7.64 27.82 -3.61
C VAL A 533 7.91 29.26 -4.09
N ASP A 534 7.03 30.24 -3.81
CA ASP A 534 7.30 31.66 -4.13
C ASP A 534 6.46 32.61 -3.24
N ASP A 535 6.98 33.79 -2.86
CA ASP A 535 6.27 34.82 -2.05
C ASP A 535 5.10 35.51 -2.79
N SER A 536 4.87 35.18 -4.06
CA SER A 536 3.83 35.81 -4.88
C SER A 536 2.48 35.10 -4.69
N ILE A 537 1.61 35.69 -3.87
CA ILE A 537 0.22 35.26 -3.67
C ILE A 537 -0.51 35.13 -5.02
N LEU A 538 -0.28 36.03 -5.96
CA LEU A 538 -0.93 36.02 -7.27
C LEU A 538 -0.52 34.81 -8.12
N LEU A 539 0.78 34.49 -8.14
CA LEU A 539 1.29 33.32 -8.85
C LEU A 539 0.71 32.03 -8.25
N ASN A 540 0.71 31.94 -6.92
CA ASN A 540 0.16 30.79 -6.21
C ASN A 540 -1.36 30.65 -6.40
N LEU A 541 -2.11 31.75 -6.47
CA LEU A 541 -3.53 31.71 -6.83
C LEU A 541 -3.74 31.16 -8.25
N ILE A 542 -2.91 31.55 -9.22
CA ILE A 542 -3.03 31.05 -10.58
C ILE A 542 -2.68 29.56 -10.64
N VAL A 543 -1.54 29.17 -10.10
CA VAL A 543 -0.96 27.82 -10.26
C VAL A 543 -1.62 26.78 -9.35
N ILE A 544 -2.02 27.15 -8.13
CA ILE A 544 -2.55 26.22 -7.12
C ILE A 544 -4.09 26.30 -7.03
N ALA A 545 -4.71 27.43 -7.38
CA ALA A 545 -6.17 27.55 -7.34
C ALA A 545 -6.84 27.55 -8.72
N VAL A 546 -6.46 28.44 -9.64
CA VAL A 546 -7.15 28.58 -10.93
C VAL A 546 -6.85 27.41 -11.87
N MET A 547 -5.59 27.05 -12.05
CA MET A 547 -5.20 25.98 -12.98
C MET A 547 -5.82 24.62 -12.59
N PRO A 548 -5.73 24.14 -11.34
CA PRO A 548 -6.36 22.89 -10.92
C PRO A 548 -7.88 22.93 -11.06
N ALA A 549 -8.49 24.05 -10.65
CA ALA A 549 -9.93 24.23 -10.77
C ALA A 549 -10.44 24.15 -12.22
N ILE A 550 -9.61 24.40 -13.23
CA ILE A 550 -9.99 24.23 -14.64
C ILE A 550 -9.58 22.85 -15.15
N CYS A 551 -8.31 22.50 -15.00
CA CYS A 551 -7.71 21.34 -15.63
C CYS A 551 -8.24 20.03 -15.04
N GLU A 552 -8.30 19.95 -13.71
CA GLU A 552 -8.81 18.77 -13.02
C GLU A 552 -10.32 18.64 -13.20
N GLU A 553 -11.07 19.75 -13.23
CA GLU A 553 -12.50 19.67 -13.52
C GLU A 553 -12.79 19.16 -14.93
N ILE A 554 -11.99 19.57 -15.94
CA ILE A 554 -12.11 19.04 -17.31
C ILE A 554 -11.81 17.53 -17.35
N PHE A 555 -10.79 17.09 -16.63
CA PHE A 555 -10.43 15.68 -16.50
C PHE A 555 -11.54 14.88 -15.80
N PHE A 556 -11.88 15.27 -14.58
CA PHE A 556 -12.78 14.53 -13.71
C PHE A 556 -14.25 14.77 -14.01
N ARG A 557 -14.73 16.01 -14.06
CA ARG A 557 -16.17 16.33 -14.20
C ARG A 557 -16.60 16.41 -15.66
N GLY A 558 -15.66 16.71 -16.54
CA GLY A 558 -15.84 16.58 -17.97
C GLY A 558 -15.82 15.12 -18.39
N PHE A 559 -14.63 14.54 -18.52
CA PHE A 559 -14.49 13.23 -19.15
C PHE A 559 -14.91 12.06 -18.25
N VAL A 560 -14.27 11.92 -17.08
CA VAL A 560 -14.43 10.73 -16.20
C VAL A 560 -15.88 10.61 -15.70
N PHE A 561 -16.43 11.67 -15.13
CA PHE A 561 -17.81 11.76 -14.67
C PHE A 561 -18.83 11.42 -15.76
N THR A 562 -18.65 11.97 -16.97
CA THR A 562 -19.57 11.71 -18.07
C THR A 562 -19.53 10.25 -18.51
N SER A 563 -18.37 9.59 -18.41
CA SER A 563 -18.26 8.16 -18.72
C SER A 563 -19.08 7.27 -17.79
N PHE A 564 -19.13 7.61 -16.50
CA PHE A 564 -19.90 6.87 -15.49
C PHE A 564 -21.40 7.23 -15.43
N THR A 565 -21.81 8.35 -16.03
CA THR A 565 -23.19 8.87 -15.88
C THR A 565 -24.03 8.79 -17.15
N GLN A 566 -23.61 7.98 -18.12
CA GLN A 566 -24.36 7.79 -19.38
C GLN A 566 -25.68 7.03 -19.24
N SER A 567 -25.82 6.19 -18.20
CA SER A 567 -27.04 5.42 -17.99
C SER A 567 -28.25 6.36 -17.81
N LYS A 568 -29.41 5.96 -18.33
CA LYS A 568 -30.68 6.68 -18.11
C LYS A 568 -31.22 6.47 -16.69
N GLU A 569 -30.71 5.47 -15.98
CA GLU A 569 -31.14 5.16 -14.62
C GLU A 569 -30.56 6.14 -13.62
N LYS A 570 -31.43 6.77 -12.81
CA LYS A 570 -31.01 7.74 -11.79
C LYS A 570 -30.03 7.15 -10.77
N LYS A 571 -30.23 5.89 -10.36
CA LYS A 571 -29.34 5.23 -9.40
C LYS A 571 -27.93 5.06 -9.97
N ALA A 572 -27.81 4.59 -11.21
CA ALA A 572 -26.53 4.46 -11.89
C ALA A 572 -25.80 5.81 -12.02
N GLN A 573 -26.52 6.90 -12.34
CA GLN A 573 -25.94 8.24 -12.39
C GLN A 573 -25.42 8.73 -11.03
N LEU A 574 -26.13 8.43 -9.94
CA LEU A 574 -25.68 8.77 -8.58
C LEU A 574 -24.45 7.95 -8.17
N TRP A 575 -24.38 6.67 -8.52
CA TRP A 575 -23.16 5.88 -8.35
C TRP A 575 -21.99 6.46 -9.15
N GLY A 576 -22.23 6.95 -10.37
CA GLY A 576 -21.21 7.64 -11.15
C GLY A 576 -20.70 8.93 -10.49
N VAL A 577 -21.55 9.68 -9.78
CA VAL A 577 -21.12 10.83 -8.94
C VAL A 577 -20.16 10.37 -7.85
N ILE A 578 -20.50 9.28 -7.16
CA ILE A 578 -19.71 8.73 -6.04
C ILE A 578 -18.35 8.24 -6.56
N PHE A 579 -18.35 7.39 -7.59
CA PHE A 579 -17.11 6.84 -8.16
C PHE A 579 -16.19 7.94 -8.70
N SER A 580 -16.73 8.90 -9.44
CA SER A 580 -15.93 10.04 -9.93
C SER A 580 -15.33 10.87 -8.78
N GLY A 581 -16.04 11.02 -7.66
CA GLY A 581 -15.54 11.74 -6.48
C GLY A 581 -14.44 10.97 -5.75
N ILE A 582 -14.60 9.65 -5.59
CA ILE A 582 -13.59 8.78 -4.98
C ILE A 582 -12.30 8.78 -5.82
N LEU A 583 -12.41 8.65 -7.14
CA LEU A 583 -11.26 8.72 -8.05
C LEU A 583 -10.54 10.08 -7.96
N PHE A 584 -11.29 11.18 -7.79
CA PHE A 584 -10.68 12.49 -7.56
C PHE A 584 -9.83 12.53 -6.28
N GLY A 585 -10.29 11.89 -5.20
CA GLY A 585 -9.49 11.83 -3.97
C GLY A 585 -8.26 10.93 -4.06
N PHE A 586 -8.37 9.77 -4.71
CA PHE A 586 -7.23 8.87 -4.92
C PHE A 586 -6.12 9.49 -5.78
N MET A 587 -6.45 10.45 -6.66
CA MET A 587 -5.46 11.16 -7.47
C MET A 587 -4.46 11.97 -6.62
N HIS A 588 -4.79 12.28 -5.37
CA HIS A 588 -3.92 13.03 -4.48
C HIS A 588 -2.87 12.16 -3.78
N ILE A 589 -2.99 10.82 -3.85
CA ILE A 589 -2.04 9.78 -3.37
C ILE A 589 -1.76 9.78 -1.85
N ASP A 590 -2.03 10.89 -1.16
CA ASP A 590 -1.86 11.05 0.28
C ASP A 590 -3.06 10.49 1.07
N PHE A 591 -2.77 9.59 2.02
CA PHE A 591 -3.78 8.88 2.81
C PHE A 591 -4.72 9.83 3.58
N ILE A 592 -4.17 10.90 4.18
CA ILE A 592 -4.96 11.86 4.96
C ILE A 592 -5.85 12.70 4.06
N ARG A 593 -5.39 13.07 2.86
CA ARG A 593 -6.14 13.87 1.89
C ARG A 593 -7.17 13.07 1.12
N VAL A 594 -6.99 11.75 0.88
CA VAL A 594 -7.89 10.96 0.02
C VAL A 594 -9.34 11.04 0.47
N ILE A 595 -9.63 10.91 1.78
CA ILE A 595 -11.02 10.91 2.29
C ILE A 595 -11.65 12.32 2.16
N PRO A 596 -11.07 13.40 2.71
CA PRO A 596 -11.60 14.77 2.55
C PRO A 596 -11.79 15.19 1.09
N THR A 597 -10.79 14.93 0.24
CA THR A 597 -10.84 15.30 -1.18
C THR A 597 -11.86 14.46 -1.95
N SER A 598 -12.06 13.18 -1.59
CA SER A 598 -13.14 12.37 -2.15
C SER A 598 -14.52 12.97 -1.84
N ILE A 599 -14.75 13.40 -0.59
CA ILE A 599 -16.01 14.02 -0.17
C ILE A 599 -16.26 15.32 -0.94
N LEU A 600 -15.27 16.20 -1.01
CA LEU A 600 -15.32 17.39 -1.86
C LEU A 600 -15.61 17.00 -3.31
N GLY A 601 -14.96 15.93 -3.78
CA GLY A 601 -15.08 15.47 -5.14
C GLY A 601 -16.47 14.97 -5.52
N ILE A 602 -17.16 14.31 -4.58
CA ILE A 602 -18.56 13.89 -4.68
C ILE A 602 -19.47 15.12 -4.75
N ALA A 603 -19.23 16.15 -3.93
CA ALA A 603 -20.01 17.38 -3.95
C ALA A 603 -19.88 18.13 -5.28
N LEU A 604 -18.66 18.22 -5.82
CA LEU A 604 -18.39 18.78 -7.15
C LEU A 604 -19.11 17.98 -8.26
N GLY A 605 -19.05 16.65 -8.20
CA GLY A 605 -19.78 15.78 -9.13
C GLY A 605 -21.30 15.95 -9.04
N TYR A 606 -21.85 16.11 -7.83
CA TYR A 606 -23.26 16.38 -7.60
C TYR A 606 -23.68 17.73 -8.19
N ALA A 607 -22.83 18.75 -8.06
CA ALA A 607 -23.10 20.07 -8.61
C ALA A 607 -23.21 20.03 -10.14
N VAL A 608 -22.36 19.28 -10.85
CA VAL A 608 -22.49 19.06 -12.30
C VAL A 608 -23.70 18.21 -12.65
N TYR A 609 -23.96 17.16 -11.88
CA TYR A 609 -25.12 16.29 -12.08
C TYR A 609 -26.43 17.09 -12.14
N LYS A 610 -26.58 18.07 -11.23
CA LYS A 610 -27.76 18.95 -11.16
C LYS A 610 -27.73 20.12 -12.14
N SER A 611 -26.63 20.85 -12.20
CA SER A 611 -26.53 22.07 -13.01
C SER A 611 -26.31 21.81 -14.50
N LYS A 612 -25.80 20.63 -14.86
CA LYS A 612 -25.29 20.26 -16.19
C LYS A 612 -24.27 21.25 -16.73
N SER A 613 -23.50 21.86 -15.82
CA SER A 613 -22.51 22.89 -16.11
C SER A 613 -21.23 22.60 -15.35
N ILE A 614 -20.12 22.47 -16.08
CA ILE A 614 -18.78 22.31 -15.49
C ILE A 614 -18.27 23.57 -14.79
N PHE A 615 -18.85 24.74 -15.05
CA PHE A 615 -18.43 25.99 -14.41
C PHE A 615 -18.77 26.03 -12.92
N ILE A 616 -19.80 25.31 -12.47
CA ILE A 616 -20.16 25.27 -11.04
C ILE A 616 -19.07 24.61 -10.19
N PRO A 617 -18.62 23.37 -10.48
CA PRO A 617 -17.53 22.79 -9.71
C PRO A 617 -16.20 23.54 -9.92
N MET A 618 -15.92 24.16 -11.08
CA MET A 618 -14.74 25.01 -11.26
C MET A 618 -14.72 26.16 -10.24
N ILE A 619 -15.85 26.81 -10.01
CA ILE A 619 -15.97 27.87 -8.98
C ILE A 619 -15.75 27.29 -7.58
N MET A 620 -16.41 26.17 -7.25
CA MET A 620 -16.28 25.54 -5.93
C MET A 620 -14.84 25.09 -5.64
N HIS A 621 -14.16 24.49 -6.62
CA HIS A 621 -12.79 24.03 -6.52
C HIS A 621 -11.81 25.22 -6.41
N PHE A 622 -12.00 26.26 -7.23
CA PHE A 622 -11.24 27.49 -7.12
C PHE A 622 -11.37 28.11 -5.71
N LEU A 623 -12.58 28.18 -5.16
CA LEU A 623 -12.81 28.69 -3.80
C LEU A 623 -12.07 27.86 -2.74
N ASN A 624 -12.14 26.54 -2.85
CA ASN A 624 -11.43 25.62 -1.95
C ASN A 624 -9.92 25.91 -1.93
N ASN A 625 -9.29 25.91 -3.09
CA ASN A 625 -7.84 26.06 -3.19
C ASN A 625 -7.39 27.50 -2.92
N SER A 626 -8.23 28.50 -3.22
CA SER A 626 -7.95 29.89 -2.88
C SER A 626 -7.84 30.07 -1.36
N ILE A 627 -8.74 29.48 -0.57
CA ILE A 627 -8.62 29.50 0.89
C ILE A 627 -7.29 28.91 1.35
N SER A 628 -6.89 27.76 0.79
CA SER A 628 -5.60 27.14 1.11
C SER A 628 -4.41 28.04 0.77
N VAL A 629 -4.41 28.68 -0.40
CA VAL A 629 -3.35 29.62 -0.82
C VAL A 629 -3.30 30.83 0.12
N PHE A 630 -4.44 31.42 0.45
CA PHE A 630 -4.46 32.56 1.37
C PHE A 630 -4.05 32.16 2.79
N ALA A 631 -4.43 30.98 3.26
CA ALA A 631 -3.99 30.44 4.55
C ALA A 631 -2.47 30.24 4.58
N MET A 632 -1.88 29.75 3.48
CA MET A 632 -0.44 29.54 3.34
C MET A 632 0.39 30.83 3.45
N HIS A 633 -0.15 31.96 2.98
CA HIS A 633 0.53 33.26 3.00
C HIS A 633 0.12 34.18 4.16
N SER A 634 -0.88 33.77 4.96
CA SER A 634 -1.32 34.56 6.10
C SER A 634 -0.36 34.32 7.28
N THR A 635 0.55 35.27 7.51
CA THR A 635 1.50 35.24 8.65
C THR A 635 0.91 35.72 9.98
N LYS A 636 -0.27 36.35 9.96
CA LYS A 636 -0.95 36.85 11.16
C LYS A 636 -2.17 36.00 11.51
N SER A 637 -2.17 35.43 12.72
CA SER A 637 -3.30 34.71 13.32
C SER A 637 -4.58 35.57 13.44
N ASP A 638 -4.45 36.90 13.47
CA ASP A 638 -5.59 37.81 13.69
C ASP A 638 -6.39 38.17 12.43
N GLY A 639 -5.93 37.74 11.24
CA GLY A 639 -6.63 37.96 9.97
C GLY A 639 -7.95 37.17 9.86
N LEU A 640 -8.78 37.50 8.86
CA LEU A 640 -10.07 36.83 8.63
C LEU A 640 -9.93 35.30 8.48
N ILE A 641 -8.82 34.84 7.90
CA ILE A 641 -8.51 33.41 7.72
C ILE A 641 -8.04 32.76 9.02
N GLY A 642 -7.25 33.46 9.83
CA GLY A 642 -6.84 32.95 11.14
C GLY A 642 -8.04 32.77 12.07
N LYS A 643 -8.95 33.75 12.11
CA LYS A 643 -10.24 33.64 12.84
C LYS A 643 -11.13 32.52 12.30
N LEU A 644 -11.14 32.30 10.98
CA LEU A 644 -11.91 31.21 10.37
C LEU A 644 -11.31 29.86 10.72
N ASN A 645 -9.98 29.72 10.73
CA ASN A 645 -9.31 28.51 11.18
C ASN A 645 -9.60 28.23 12.66
N GLU A 646 -9.45 29.23 13.54
CA GLU A 646 -9.75 29.10 14.98
C GLU A 646 -11.21 28.68 15.26
N ALA A 647 -12.16 29.22 14.48
CA ALA A 647 -13.57 28.86 14.58
C ALA A 647 -13.83 27.41 14.14
N LEU A 648 -13.03 26.87 13.21
CA LEU A 648 -13.18 25.51 12.66
C LEU A 648 -12.31 24.45 13.35
N THR A 649 -11.24 24.84 14.05
CA THR A 649 -10.36 23.92 14.78
C THR A 649 -11.01 23.43 16.06
N ILE A 650 -10.99 22.12 16.27
CA ILE A 650 -11.48 21.46 17.49
C ILE A 650 -10.28 20.90 18.25
N ASP A 651 -10.19 21.24 19.53
CA ASP A 651 -9.26 20.59 20.43
C ASP A 651 -9.89 19.29 20.97
N PHE A 652 -9.43 18.15 20.45
CA PHE A 652 -9.89 16.83 20.88
C PHE A 652 -9.37 16.43 22.28
N SER A 653 -8.33 17.10 22.79
CA SER A 653 -7.82 16.86 24.14
C SER A 653 -8.74 17.43 25.22
N ASN A 654 -9.45 18.51 24.91
CA ASN A 654 -10.37 19.19 25.84
C ASN A 654 -11.85 18.78 25.68
N PHE A 655 -12.14 17.74 24.87
CA PHE A 655 -13.50 17.24 24.61
C PHE A 655 -14.52 18.36 24.30
N GLU A 656 -14.23 19.21 23.31
CA GLU A 656 -15.13 20.27 22.83
C GLU A 656 -16.36 19.73 22.05
N VAL A 657 -17.11 18.79 22.64
CA VAL A 657 -18.25 18.10 22.01
C VAL A 657 -19.32 19.09 21.53
N PHE A 658 -19.53 20.19 22.24
CA PHE A 658 -20.51 21.22 21.86
C PHE A 658 -20.12 21.94 20.56
N LYS A 659 -18.84 22.29 20.39
CA LYS A 659 -18.32 22.92 19.16
C LYS A 659 -18.43 21.96 17.98
N LEU A 660 -18.11 20.69 18.19
CA LEU A 660 -18.27 19.62 17.20
C LEU A 660 -19.72 19.52 16.69
N ILE A 661 -20.70 19.45 17.60
CA ILE A 661 -22.12 19.34 17.24
C ILE A 661 -22.58 20.56 16.43
N ILE A 662 -22.18 21.77 16.84
CA ILE A 662 -22.53 23.02 16.13
C ILE A 662 -21.98 22.99 14.71
N LEU A 663 -20.71 22.63 14.52
CA LEU A 663 -20.09 22.60 13.20
C LEU A 663 -20.74 21.55 12.29
N ILE A 664 -21.11 20.38 12.82
CA ILE A 664 -21.88 19.36 12.09
C ILE A 664 -23.25 19.93 11.67
N MET A 665 -23.97 20.61 12.57
CA MET A 665 -25.26 21.21 12.24
C MET A 665 -25.15 22.29 11.16
N ILE A 666 -24.18 23.20 11.28
CA ILE A 666 -23.92 24.25 10.28
C ILE A 666 -23.63 23.62 8.91
N SER A 667 -22.77 22.60 8.88
CA SER A 667 -22.46 21.85 7.67
C SER A 667 -23.71 21.26 7.02
N LEU A 668 -24.53 20.51 7.79
CA LEU A 668 -25.75 19.87 7.29
C LEU A 668 -26.77 20.88 6.75
N ILE A 669 -26.95 22.01 7.44
CA ILE A 669 -27.87 23.07 7.02
C ILE A 669 -27.42 23.68 5.69
N LEU A 670 -26.13 24.04 5.56
CA LEU A 670 -25.58 24.62 4.34
C LEU A 670 -25.65 23.63 3.17
N VAL A 671 -25.29 22.36 3.39
CA VAL A 671 -25.41 21.30 2.39
C VAL A 671 -26.86 21.15 1.91
N PHE A 672 -27.83 21.13 2.84
CA PHE A 672 -29.25 21.03 2.50
C PHE A 672 -29.73 22.23 1.66
N ILE A 673 -29.38 23.46 2.06
CA ILE A 673 -29.74 24.68 1.33
C ILE A 673 -29.12 24.67 -0.07
N GLY A 674 -27.84 24.32 -0.19
CA GLY A 674 -27.12 24.24 -1.47
C GLY A 674 -27.75 23.22 -2.42
N ILE A 675 -28.04 22.02 -1.92
CA ILE A 675 -28.73 20.96 -2.70
C ILE A 675 -30.11 21.42 -3.19
N LYS A 676 -30.87 22.10 -2.32
CA LYS A 676 -32.21 22.60 -2.66
C LYS A 676 -32.11 23.64 -3.77
N LEU A 677 -31.22 24.62 -3.65
CA LEU A 677 -31.00 25.66 -4.67
C LEU A 677 -30.56 25.09 -6.02
N LEU A 678 -29.66 24.10 -6.01
CA LEU A 678 -29.23 23.39 -7.23
C LEU A 678 -30.35 22.56 -7.87
N SER A 679 -31.39 22.18 -7.11
CA SER A 679 -32.49 21.34 -7.59
C SER A 679 -33.72 22.13 -8.06
N ILE A 680 -33.74 23.46 -7.92
CA ILE A 680 -34.88 24.30 -8.36
C ILE A 680 -34.90 24.37 -9.89
N ASN A 681 -35.76 23.57 -10.51
CA ASN A 681 -36.06 23.67 -11.94
C ASN A 681 -37.39 24.38 -12.18
N LYS A 682 -37.38 25.34 -13.12
CA LYS A 682 -38.52 26.20 -13.52
C LYS A 682 -39.76 25.45 -14.06
N LYS A 683 -39.77 24.11 -14.09
CA LYS A 683 -40.96 23.31 -14.48
C LYS A 683 -42.14 23.48 -13.51
N ASN A 684 -41.90 23.88 -12.26
CA ASN A 684 -42.97 24.17 -11.30
C ASN A 684 -43.71 25.50 -11.56
N LYS A 685 -43.24 26.35 -12.50
CA LYS A 685 -43.95 27.61 -12.85
C LYS A 685 -44.92 27.46 -14.04
N ILE A 686 -44.83 26.37 -14.81
CA ILE A 686 -45.76 26.10 -15.93
C ILE A 686 -46.98 25.32 -15.43
N LYS A 687 -46.82 24.44 -14.42
CA LYS A 687 -47.98 23.80 -13.76
C LYS A 687 -48.89 24.80 -13.03
N SER A 688 -48.33 25.84 -12.39
CA SER A 688 -49.15 26.82 -11.66
C SER A 688 -49.85 27.86 -12.53
N ASN A 689 -49.45 28.02 -13.80
CA ASN A 689 -50.14 28.91 -14.75
C ASN A 689 -51.20 28.17 -15.55
N ASN A 690 -50.98 26.89 -15.89
CA ASN A 690 -52.02 26.08 -16.54
C ASN A 690 -53.16 25.67 -15.60
N GLU A 691 -52.94 25.68 -14.27
CA GLU A 691 -54.01 25.51 -13.28
C GLU A 691 -54.79 26.80 -12.98
N LYS A 692 -54.34 27.97 -13.46
CA LYS A 692 -55.04 29.26 -13.30
C LYS A 692 -55.82 29.72 -14.53
N GLU A 693 -55.70 29.03 -15.66
CA GLU A 693 -56.54 29.24 -16.86
C GLU A 693 -57.69 28.21 -16.96
N LEU A 694 -57.89 27.38 -15.94
CA LEU A 694 -58.91 26.33 -15.89
C LEU A 694 -59.79 26.36 -14.61
N ILE A 695 -59.86 27.51 -13.92
CA ILE A 695 -60.81 27.74 -12.82
C ILE A 695 -61.54 29.05 -13.05
#